data_AF-A0A7S2NCE3-F1
#
_entry.id   AF-A0A7S2NCE3-F1
#
_cell.length_a   1.000
_cell.length_b   1.000
_cell.length_c   1.000
_cell.angle_alpha   90.00
_cell.angle_beta   90.00
_cell.angle_gamma   90.00
#
_symmetry.space_group_name_H-M   'P 1'
#
loop_
_entity.id
_entity.type
_entity.pdbx_description
1 polymer ?
#
loop_
_entity_poly.entity_id
_entity_poly.type
_entity_poly.pdbx_seq_one_letter_code
_entity_poly.pdbx_strand_id
1 'polypeptide(L)'
;GTSMATPHVSGLAALVWMYRPHLSMTQLREIIFDSVEKYSTLEGKIITGGLINAKDALETAWAFQPPRPPAHASPGIEFEDTDPAVGAYSGSVTIQAAVDESDVEYYRVYFVSGAGFQLEPLGEKIAATGESELVLALNGSFAPPHYAVALVVVTGRAEGEMPATLGGVAPSAPLVDYGVPTHGPRSATWGGDIDLQEGRIEGTVYIGRAKAEADVSHYNVYWRNASGARGALLGVLPGIGFAEPTCSGNACGLISLGQEAGVYTFERGAYGDEEVATYTASGPGKAKVTRVDTEDYYDTLTIAGEQFSGDMSSDLPLEVEFGPGVAEFKWESDASINANGWAFTMQQQGSIAAFRVNATAFLADGLEVVSAYGPNEYESGSLFVELSDYDDTMPPSSAFTPASVQFEDMNPGEGWIAGTVRVRPAEAAIENGGVLFYQVDLADSEGKAVTGHSWSVSANGSAEVTVDIPATAVPEGAVEITARPGNNVGVAAAYASTTLADIVPYEPGNVTWSGDSDGRAGTVMGDLMIEPAESELGMKAYVVHWYDGTKGEEVGRQRPIGNGLPTMVKLGYGTRAQASAVLVVSEYAWGEMEGGVVVPIEDSDVYRRRMAEAPPAAPRVAKRPRAPEPQAGAEPWIARPAGTTEVVWVQGLDEVLASAPAPGSIRSAVTLPGVDAQAFVQPEVRAAFAASV
;
A
#
# COMPACT_ATOMS: atom_id res chain seq x y z
N GLY A 1 -39.95 16.16 9.63
CA GLY A 1 -39.08 15.26 8.85
C GLY A 1 -39.52 15.22 7.41
N THR A 2 -38.58 15.08 6.48
CA THR A 2 -38.85 15.07 5.02
C THR A 2 -39.82 13.97 4.60
N SER A 3 -39.85 12.83 5.31
CA SER A 3 -40.80 11.73 5.08
C SER A 3 -42.28 12.11 5.20
N MET A 4 -42.62 13.16 5.97
CA MET A 4 -44.00 13.68 6.06
C MET A 4 -44.31 14.74 5.00
N ALA A 5 -43.29 15.37 4.41
CA ALA A 5 -43.47 16.31 3.30
C ALA A 5 -43.72 15.57 1.97
N THR A 6 -43.05 14.44 1.75
CA THR A 6 -43.21 13.59 0.56
C THR A 6 -44.68 13.25 0.24
N PRO A 7 -45.51 12.72 1.15
CA PRO A 7 -46.90 12.39 0.83
C PRO A 7 -47.76 13.62 0.49
N HIS A 8 -47.44 14.82 1.01
CA HIS A 8 -48.13 16.05 0.62
C HIS A 8 -47.79 16.45 -0.83
N VAL A 9 -46.52 16.34 -1.23
CA VAL A 9 -46.10 16.55 -2.63
C VAL A 9 -46.70 15.48 -3.54
N SER A 10 -46.73 14.21 -3.12
CA SER A 10 -47.36 13.12 -3.86
C SER A 10 -48.87 13.33 -4.03
N GLY A 11 -49.57 13.79 -2.99
CA GLY A 11 -50.98 14.14 -3.05
C GLY A 11 -51.27 15.31 -3.99
N LEU A 12 -50.41 16.34 -3.98
CA LEU A 12 -50.49 17.44 -4.93
C LEU A 12 -50.25 16.98 -6.38
N ALA A 13 -49.23 16.14 -6.60
CA ALA A 13 -48.95 15.57 -7.90
C ALA A 13 -50.15 14.77 -8.44
N ALA A 14 -50.75 13.92 -7.60
CA ALA A 14 -51.95 13.18 -7.97
C ALA A 14 -53.14 14.13 -8.30
N LEU A 15 -53.33 15.19 -7.52
CA LEU A 15 -54.39 16.18 -7.74
C LEU A 15 -54.23 16.90 -9.09
N VAL A 16 -53.02 17.38 -9.39
CA VAL A 16 -52.73 18.06 -10.66
C VAL A 16 -52.85 17.09 -11.84
N TRP A 17 -52.39 15.85 -11.68
CA TRP A 17 -52.47 14.86 -12.75
C TRP A 17 -53.91 14.40 -13.02
N MET A 18 -54.75 14.27 -12.00
CA MET A 18 -56.19 14.05 -12.18
C MET A 18 -56.86 15.22 -12.91
N TYR A 19 -56.45 16.46 -12.62
CA TYR A 19 -56.97 17.66 -13.27
C TYR A 19 -56.53 17.79 -14.74
N ARG A 20 -55.29 17.38 -15.05
CA ARG A 20 -54.71 17.39 -16.40
C ARG A 20 -54.06 16.03 -16.71
N PRO A 21 -54.86 15.01 -17.09
CA PRO A 21 -54.41 13.61 -17.19
C PRO A 21 -53.37 13.34 -18.29
N HIS A 22 -53.21 14.27 -19.24
CA HIS A 22 -52.24 14.14 -20.33
C HIS A 22 -50.86 14.73 -20.01
N LEU A 23 -50.65 15.29 -18.82
CA LEU A 23 -49.32 15.76 -18.41
C LEU A 23 -48.36 14.57 -18.32
N SER A 24 -47.14 14.75 -18.81
CA SER A 24 -46.04 13.84 -18.50
C SER A 24 -45.54 14.06 -17.07
N MET A 25 -44.80 13.09 -16.52
CA MET A 25 -44.22 13.23 -15.18
C MET A 25 -43.29 14.45 -15.07
N THR A 26 -42.53 14.76 -16.12
CA THR A 26 -41.64 15.92 -16.17
C THR A 26 -42.42 17.22 -16.13
N GLN A 27 -43.49 17.35 -16.92
CA GLN A 27 -44.36 18.53 -16.94
C GLN A 27 -45.08 18.71 -15.60
N LEU A 28 -45.53 17.61 -14.99
CA LEU A 28 -46.15 17.65 -13.67
C LEU A 28 -45.18 18.16 -12.61
N ARG A 29 -43.92 17.71 -12.64
CA ARG A 29 -42.87 18.18 -11.72
C ARG A 29 -42.60 19.66 -11.91
N GLU A 30 -42.47 20.13 -13.16
CA GLU A 30 -42.24 21.54 -13.49
C GLU A 30 -43.37 22.43 -12.94
N ILE A 31 -44.63 22.06 -13.19
CA ILE A 31 -45.79 22.75 -12.65
C ILE A 31 -45.72 22.85 -11.11
N ILE A 32 -45.35 21.77 -10.41
CA ILE A 32 -45.23 21.77 -8.95
C ILE A 32 -44.08 22.67 -8.49
N PHE A 33 -42.97 22.69 -9.22
CA PHE A 33 -41.80 23.49 -8.87
C PHE A 33 -42.06 24.98 -9.08
N ASP A 34 -42.75 25.35 -10.15
CA ASP A 34 -43.04 26.74 -10.51
C ASP A 34 -44.20 27.34 -9.71
N SER A 35 -45.04 26.50 -9.10
CA SER A 35 -46.18 26.93 -8.28
C SER A 35 -45.89 26.99 -6.79
N VAL A 36 -44.63 26.82 -6.38
CA VAL A 36 -44.26 26.96 -4.96
C VAL A 36 -44.39 28.41 -4.51
N GLU A 37 -44.85 28.58 -3.28
CA GLU A 37 -44.77 29.85 -2.58
C GLU A 37 -43.36 30.03 -2.03
N LYS A 38 -42.59 30.98 -2.58
CA LYS A 38 -41.19 31.22 -2.19
C LYS A 38 -41.09 31.91 -0.83
N TYR A 39 -40.13 31.47 -0.03
CA TYR A 39 -39.79 32.09 1.25
C TYR A 39 -38.30 32.40 1.27
N SER A 40 -37.93 33.65 1.59
CA SER A 40 -36.52 34.09 1.64
C SER A 40 -35.68 33.26 2.62
N THR A 41 -36.30 32.67 3.65
CA THR A 41 -35.63 31.79 4.62
C THR A 41 -35.27 30.41 4.07
N LEU A 42 -35.86 30.01 2.93
CA LEU A 42 -35.67 28.72 2.25
C LEU A 42 -34.81 28.84 0.99
N GLU A 43 -34.54 30.06 0.52
CA GLU A 43 -33.64 30.33 -0.60
C GLU A 43 -32.24 29.77 -0.33
N GLY A 44 -31.68 29.04 -1.29
CA GLY A 44 -30.39 28.35 -1.16
C GLY A 44 -30.37 27.16 -0.20
N LYS A 45 -31.46 26.88 0.54
CA LYS A 45 -31.57 25.72 1.46
C LYS A 45 -32.30 24.53 0.86
N ILE A 46 -33.21 24.76 -0.07
CA ILE A 46 -33.93 23.71 -0.82
C ILE A 46 -34.06 24.13 -2.30
N ILE A 47 -34.17 23.13 -3.19
CA ILE A 47 -34.13 23.32 -4.66
C ILE A 47 -35.14 24.37 -5.14
N THR A 48 -36.36 24.35 -4.60
CA THR A 48 -37.44 25.26 -5.02
C THR A 48 -37.46 26.60 -4.29
N GLY A 49 -36.73 26.71 -3.17
CA GLY A 49 -36.79 27.87 -2.26
C GLY A 49 -38.18 28.16 -1.68
N GLY A 50 -39.11 27.20 -1.68
CA GLY A 50 -40.52 27.45 -1.35
C GLY A 50 -41.33 26.25 -0.88
N LEU A 51 -42.53 26.53 -0.37
CA LEU A 51 -43.54 25.55 0.06
C LEU A 51 -44.52 25.26 -1.09
N ILE A 52 -44.99 24.02 -1.23
CA ILE A 52 -45.99 23.67 -2.24
C ILE A 52 -47.30 24.45 -2.03
N ASN A 53 -47.92 24.91 -3.12
CA ASN A 53 -49.24 25.56 -3.10
C ASN A 53 -50.17 24.87 -4.10
N ALA A 54 -51.20 24.20 -3.57
CA ALA A 54 -52.11 23.41 -4.40
C ALA A 54 -52.97 24.24 -5.34
N LYS A 55 -53.35 25.46 -4.93
CA LYS A 55 -54.15 26.35 -5.76
C LYS A 55 -53.31 26.85 -6.93
N ASP A 56 -52.13 27.38 -6.64
CA ASP A 56 -51.23 27.90 -7.67
C ASP A 56 -50.79 26.77 -8.61
N ALA A 57 -50.58 25.55 -8.10
CA ALA A 57 -50.28 24.40 -8.95
C ALA A 57 -51.39 24.06 -9.95
N LEU A 58 -52.66 24.15 -9.55
CA LEU A 58 -53.79 23.94 -10.46
C LEU A 58 -53.97 25.09 -11.46
N GLU A 59 -53.72 26.33 -11.04
CA GLU A 59 -53.75 27.51 -11.92
C GLU A 59 -52.60 27.45 -12.94
N THR A 60 -51.38 27.13 -12.49
CA THR A 60 -50.22 26.89 -13.35
C THR A 60 -50.49 25.72 -14.29
N ALA A 61 -51.04 24.59 -13.81
CA ALA A 61 -51.41 23.46 -14.66
C ALA A 61 -52.45 23.82 -15.73
N TRP A 62 -53.40 24.69 -15.39
CA TRP A 62 -54.41 25.18 -16.32
C TRP A 62 -53.77 26.02 -17.43
N ALA A 63 -52.93 26.98 -17.04
CA ALA A 63 -52.22 27.86 -17.96
C ALA A 63 -51.08 27.16 -18.72
N PHE A 64 -50.62 26.00 -18.24
CA PHE A 64 -49.51 25.26 -18.81
C PHE A 64 -49.83 24.86 -20.25
N GLN A 65 -49.08 25.44 -21.18
CA GLN A 65 -49.04 25.02 -22.56
C GLN A 65 -47.93 23.98 -22.68
N PRO A 66 -48.22 22.74 -23.12
CA PRO A 66 -47.17 21.76 -23.29
C PRO A 66 -46.19 22.27 -24.35
N PRO A 67 -44.88 22.04 -24.15
CA PRO A 67 -43.90 22.33 -25.18
C PRO A 67 -44.35 21.64 -26.47
N ARG A 68 -44.25 22.37 -27.58
CA ARG A 68 -44.57 21.85 -28.90
C ARG A 68 -43.24 21.66 -29.63
N PRO A 69 -42.55 20.52 -29.41
CA PRO A 69 -41.34 20.24 -30.16
C PRO A 69 -41.66 20.13 -31.67
N PRO A 70 -40.64 20.25 -32.53
CA PRO A 70 -40.76 19.84 -33.93
C PRO A 70 -41.27 18.40 -34.05
N ALA A 71 -41.91 18.06 -35.15
CA ALA A 71 -42.27 16.69 -35.51
C ALA A 71 -41.11 15.96 -36.22
N HIS A 72 -40.24 16.71 -36.91
CA HIS A 72 -39.10 16.14 -37.62
C HIS A 72 -37.87 16.05 -36.71
N ALA A 73 -37.29 14.86 -36.62
CA ALA A 73 -36.09 14.57 -35.84
C ALA A 73 -34.87 14.47 -36.77
N SER A 74 -33.68 14.66 -36.20
CA SER A 74 -32.44 14.28 -36.87
C SER A 74 -32.42 12.76 -37.08
N PRO A 75 -32.02 12.26 -38.26
CA PRO A 75 -31.87 10.83 -38.51
C PRO A 75 -30.57 10.23 -37.95
N GLY A 76 -29.55 11.04 -37.63
CA GLY A 76 -28.24 10.52 -37.23
C GLY A 76 -27.30 11.53 -36.59
N ILE A 77 -26.40 11.02 -35.77
CA ILE A 77 -25.27 11.73 -35.17
C ILE A 77 -24.05 10.81 -35.18
N GLU A 78 -22.89 11.37 -35.46
CA GLU A 78 -21.59 10.72 -35.37
C GLU A 78 -20.65 11.60 -34.54
N PHE A 79 -19.75 10.96 -33.80
CA PHE A 79 -18.75 11.63 -32.99
C PHE A 79 -17.37 11.06 -33.32
N GLU A 80 -16.42 11.94 -33.60
CA GLU A 80 -15.02 11.61 -33.83
C GLU A 80 -14.16 12.40 -32.84
N ASP A 81 -13.52 11.67 -31.94
CA ASP A 81 -12.51 12.20 -31.05
C ASP A 81 -11.15 12.24 -31.74
N THR A 82 -10.42 13.34 -31.54
CA THR A 82 -9.07 13.54 -32.07
C THR A 82 -8.04 13.87 -30.99
N ASP A 83 -8.43 13.86 -29.70
CA ASP A 83 -7.50 14.12 -28.61
C ASP A 83 -6.71 12.83 -28.28
N PRO A 84 -5.37 12.83 -28.36
CA PRO A 84 -4.58 11.65 -28.01
C PRO A 84 -4.50 11.39 -26.50
N ALA A 85 -4.96 12.31 -25.63
CA ALA A 85 -4.93 12.10 -24.19
C ALA A 85 -6.13 11.27 -23.70
N VAL A 86 -5.85 10.12 -23.09
CA VAL A 86 -6.89 9.24 -22.51
C VAL A 86 -7.76 10.00 -21.51
N GLY A 87 -9.08 9.87 -21.67
CA GLY A 87 -10.09 10.53 -20.85
C GLY A 87 -10.37 11.99 -21.23
N ALA A 88 -9.69 12.52 -22.24
CA ALA A 88 -9.93 13.83 -22.79
C ALA A 88 -10.44 13.72 -24.23
N TYR A 89 -11.28 14.66 -24.64
CA TYR A 89 -11.98 14.59 -25.92
C TYR A 89 -11.82 15.91 -26.67
N SER A 90 -11.75 15.81 -28.00
CA SER A 90 -11.80 16.94 -28.92
C SER A 90 -12.45 16.51 -30.25
N GLY A 91 -12.16 17.18 -31.37
CA GLY A 91 -12.60 16.73 -32.69
C GLY A 91 -13.94 17.31 -33.12
N SER A 92 -14.87 16.47 -33.54
CA SER A 92 -16.13 16.96 -34.11
C SER A 92 -17.33 16.05 -33.90
N VAL A 93 -18.51 16.66 -33.89
CA VAL A 93 -19.81 15.97 -33.93
C VAL A 93 -20.49 16.29 -35.26
N THR A 94 -20.75 15.26 -36.05
CA THR A 94 -21.48 15.37 -37.33
C THR A 94 -22.93 15.01 -37.09
N ILE A 95 -23.83 15.93 -37.40
CA ILE A 95 -25.28 15.76 -37.29
C ILE A 95 -25.84 15.62 -38.69
N GLN A 96 -26.58 14.54 -38.93
CA GLN A 96 -27.40 14.44 -40.13
C GLN A 96 -28.65 15.30 -39.90
N ALA A 97 -28.87 16.28 -40.77
CA ALA A 97 -30.03 17.15 -40.66
C ALA A 97 -31.33 16.37 -40.95
N ALA A 98 -32.43 16.80 -40.36
CA ALA A 98 -33.76 16.29 -40.67
C ALA A 98 -34.05 16.46 -42.16
N VAL A 99 -34.68 15.45 -42.78
CA VAL A 99 -35.05 15.48 -44.20
C VAL A 99 -35.98 16.65 -44.52
N ASP A 100 -36.78 17.06 -43.54
CA ASP A 100 -37.66 18.23 -43.60
C ASP A 100 -37.42 19.08 -42.34
N GLU A 101 -36.96 20.32 -42.53
CA GLU A 101 -36.72 21.29 -41.46
C GLU A 101 -37.84 22.34 -41.34
N SER A 102 -38.99 22.15 -42.00
CA SER A 102 -40.08 23.14 -42.03
C SER A 102 -40.62 23.53 -40.65
N ASP A 103 -40.41 22.70 -39.63
CA ASP A 103 -40.75 22.96 -38.23
C ASP A 103 -39.56 22.85 -37.25
N VAL A 104 -38.34 22.73 -37.77
CA VAL A 104 -37.07 22.68 -37.01
C VAL A 104 -36.36 24.02 -37.13
N GLU A 105 -36.06 24.68 -36.00
CA GLU A 105 -35.29 25.93 -36.01
C GLU A 105 -33.81 25.70 -35.65
N TYR A 106 -33.53 24.69 -34.83
CA TYR A 106 -32.17 24.35 -34.42
C TYR A 106 -32.01 22.88 -34.01
N TYR A 107 -30.76 22.44 -33.99
CA TYR A 107 -30.28 21.21 -33.41
C TYR A 107 -29.53 21.51 -32.12
N ARG A 108 -29.56 20.55 -31.19
CA ARG A 108 -28.80 20.64 -29.96
C ARG A 108 -28.28 19.27 -29.56
N VAL A 109 -27.03 19.23 -29.12
CA VAL A 109 -26.36 18.00 -28.67
C VAL A 109 -26.31 18.00 -27.14
N TYR A 110 -26.62 16.85 -26.54
CA TYR A 110 -26.52 16.64 -25.10
C TYR A 110 -25.68 15.42 -24.79
N PHE A 111 -24.95 15.49 -23.68
CA PHE A 111 -24.44 14.31 -23.02
C PHE A 111 -25.61 13.50 -22.44
N VAL A 112 -25.51 12.17 -22.49
CA VAL A 112 -26.46 11.28 -21.84
C VAL A 112 -25.74 10.21 -21.03
N SER A 113 -26.33 9.84 -19.90
CA SER A 113 -25.83 8.75 -19.06
C SER A 113 -26.21 7.38 -19.61
N GLY A 114 -25.54 6.33 -19.10
CA GLY A 114 -25.88 4.93 -19.44
C GLY A 114 -27.30 4.51 -19.04
N ALA A 115 -27.94 5.23 -18.12
CA ALA A 115 -29.34 5.04 -17.76
C ALA A 115 -30.31 5.83 -18.68
N GLY A 116 -29.80 6.54 -19.67
CA GLY A 116 -30.59 7.33 -20.63
C GLY A 116 -31.02 8.70 -20.13
N PHE A 117 -30.50 9.17 -18.99
CA PHE A 117 -30.78 10.53 -18.50
C PHE A 117 -29.96 11.56 -19.28
N GLN A 118 -30.66 12.60 -19.76
CA GLN A 118 -30.07 13.82 -20.29
C GLN A 118 -29.20 14.51 -19.23
N LEU A 119 -27.99 14.87 -19.62
CA LEU A 119 -27.04 15.65 -18.83
C LEU A 119 -26.94 17.06 -19.44
N GLU A 120 -25.77 17.70 -19.36
CA GLU A 120 -25.55 19.03 -19.90
C GLU A 120 -25.42 19.05 -21.45
N PRO A 121 -25.75 20.18 -22.09
CA PRO A 121 -25.57 20.35 -23.53
C PRO A 121 -24.08 20.45 -23.91
N LEU A 122 -23.73 19.88 -25.07
CA LEU A 122 -22.42 20.06 -25.69
C LEU A 122 -22.50 21.18 -26.74
N GLY A 123 -21.80 22.28 -26.47
CA GLY A 123 -21.76 23.45 -27.36
C GLY A 123 -23.05 24.28 -27.38
N GLU A 124 -23.12 25.20 -28.34
CA GLU A 124 -24.29 26.06 -28.56
C GLU A 124 -25.33 25.39 -29.49
N LYS A 125 -26.53 25.99 -29.58
CA LYS A 125 -27.57 25.56 -30.52
C LYS A 125 -27.10 25.80 -31.96
N ILE A 126 -27.32 24.82 -32.83
CA ILE A 126 -26.92 24.87 -34.24
C ILE A 126 -28.16 25.17 -35.06
N ALA A 127 -28.21 26.31 -35.75
CA ALA A 127 -29.38 26.68 -36.55
C ALA A 127 -29.66 25.67 -37.67
N ALA A 128 -30.93 25.41 -37.94
CA ALA A 128 -31.35 24.71 -39.15
C ALA A 128 -31.00 25.58 -40.39
N THR A 129 -30.33 24.99 -41.38
CA THR A 129 -29.79 25.71 -42.55
C THR A 129 -30.30 25.17 -43.89
N GLY A 130 -30.96 24.01 -43.91
CA GLY A 130 -31.32 23.27 -45.11
C GLY A 130 -30.19 22.42 -45.69
N GLU A 131 -29.01 22.38 -45.07
CA GLU A 131 -27.91 21.48 -45.45
C GLU A 131 -28.21 20.03 -45.02
N SER A 132 -27.62 19.04 -45.70
CA SER A 132 -27.81 17.63 -45.33
C SER A 132 -27.03 17.23 -44.07
N GLU A 133 -25.93 17.92 -43.77
CA GLU A 133 -25.06 17.64 -42.64
C GLU A 133 -24.63 18.95 -41.97
N LEU A 134 -24.58 18.91 -40.65
CA LEU A 134 -24.14 20.02 -39.79
C LEU A 134 -22.99 19.52 -38.92
N VAL A 135 -21.92 20.31 -38.78
CA VAL A 135 -20.75 19.92 -37.99
C VAL A 135 -20.57 20.87 -36.81
N LEU A 136 -20.51 20.30 -35.60
CA LEU A 136 -20.10 20.98 -34.39
C LEU A 136 -18.63 20.68 -34.12
N ALA A 137 -17.76 21.67 -34.32
CA ALA A 137 -16.33 21.55 -34.00
C ALA A 137 -16.10 21.71 -32.50
N LEU A 138 -15.41 20.74 -31.89
CA LEU A 138 -15.02 20.74 -30.49
C LEU A 138 -13.59 21.26 -30.37
N ASN A 139 -13.46 22.59 -30.40
CA ASN A 139 -12.18 23.27 -30.36
C ASN A 139 -11.60 23.27 -28.95
N GLY A 140 -10.65 22.38 -28.70
CA GLY A 140 -9.95 22.26 -27.42
C GLY A 140 -10.35 21.01 -26.65
N SER A 141 -9.42 20.58 -25.81
CA SER A 141 -9.57 19.39 -24.96
C SER A 141 -10.59 19.62 -23.85
N PHE A 142 -11.51 18.68 -23.67
CA PHE A 142 -12.48 18.70 -22.56
C PHE A 142 -12.68 17.30 -21.97
N ALA A 143 -13.14 17.25 -20.71
CA ALA A 143 -13.58 16.02 -20.08
C ALA A 143 -15.12 15.98 -20.02
N PRO A 144 -15.77 14.85 -20.37
CA PRO A 144 -17.21 14.76 -20.33
C PRO A 144 -17.70 14.77 -18.88
N PRO A 145 -18.97 15.14 -18.65
CA PRO A 145 -19.59 15.06 -17.33
C PRO A 145 -19.51 13.65 -16.76
N HIS A 146 -19.45 13.54 -15.44
CA HIS A 146 -19.48 12.24 -14.77
C HIS A 146 -20.72 11.45 -15.23
N TYR A 147 -20.51 10.16 -15.55
CA TYR A 147 -21.50 9.20 -16.03
C TYR A 147 -21.96 9.38 -17.48
N ALA A 148 -21.45 10.36 -18.23
CA ALA A 148 -21.73 10.47 -19.66
C ALA A 148 -21.15 9.26 -20.42
N VAL A 149 -21.93 8.67 -21.32
CA VAL A 149 -21.51 7.52 -22.15
C VAL A 149 -21.76 7.72 -23.64
N ALA A 150 -22.60 8.70 -23.99
CA ALA A 150 -23.00 8.97 -25.36
C ALA A 150 -23.42 10.44 -25.53
N LEU A 151 -23.50 10.86 -26.79
CA LEU A 151 -24.10 12.09 -27.24
C LEU A 151 -25.42 11.81 -27.92
N VAL A 152 -26.41 12.66 -27.69
CA VAL A 152 -27.72 12.62 -28.36
C VAL A 152 -27.98 13.95 -29.01
N VAL A 153 -28.45 13.94 -30.26
CA VAL A 153 -28.92 15.16 -30.94
C VAL A 153 -30.44 15.22 -30.93
N VAL A 154 -30.97 16.40 -30.61
CA VAL A 154 -32.40 16.70 -30.66
C VAL A 154 -32.66 17.89 -31.56
N THR A 155 -33.86 17.93 -32.14
CA THR A 155 -34.37 19.08 -32.87
C THR A 155 -35.24 19.94 -31.95
N GLY A 156 -35.20 21.25 -32.14
CA GLY A 156 -35.96 22.20 -31.35
C GLY A 156 -36.41 23.42 -32.13
N ARG A 157 -37.36 24.13 -31.53
CA ARG A 157 -37.87 25.43 -31.94
C ARG A 157 -38.20 26.29 -30.72
N ALA A 158 -38.62 27.53 -30.95
CA ALA A 158 -38.95 28.47 -29.88
C ALA A 158 -39.97 27.91 -28.86
N GLU A 159 -40.94 27.11 -29.31
CA GLU A 159 -42.01 26.55 -28.46
C GLU A 159 -41.68 25.20 -27.80
N GLY A 160 -40.50 24.62 -28.05
CA GLY A 160 -40.09 23.36 -27.43
C GLY A 160 -38.97 22.62 -28.16
N GLU A 161 -38.37 21.66 -27.45
CA GLU A 161 -37.30 20.79 -27.93
C GLU A 161 -37.72 19.33 -27.75
N MET A 162 -37.31 18.46 -28.66
CA MET A 162 -37.51 17.02 -28.49
C MET A 162 -36.76 16.50 -27.25
N PRO A 163 -37.25 15.44 -26.58
CA PRO A 163 -36.58 14.88 -25.41
C PRO A 163 -35.26 14.19 -25.79
N ALA A 164 -34.15 14.54 -25.13
CA ALA A 164 -32.86 13.88 -25.32
C ALA A 164 -32.78 12.61 -24.45
N THR A 165 -33.24 11.48 -24.99
CA THR A 165 -33.27 10.20 -24.28
C THR A 165 -32.60 9.11 -25.10
N LEU A 166 -31.74 8.32 -24.46
CA LEU A 166 -31.04 7.20 -25.11
C LEU A 166 -32.05 6.10 -25.49
N GLY A 167 -32.01 5.63 -26.74
CA GLY A 167 -32.95 4.63 -27.26
C GLY A 167 -34.37 5.16 -27.53
N GLY A 168 -34.58 6.47 -27.45
CA GLY A 168 -35.81 7.15 -27.84
C GLY A 168 -35.87 7.47 -29.34
N VAL A 169 -36.57 8.55 -29.69
CA VAL A 169 -36.68 9.05 -31.08
C VAL A 169 -35.40 9.79 -31.52
N ALA A 170 -34.57 10.20 -30.57
CA ALA A 170 -33.34 10.93 -30.83
C ALA A 170 -32.17 9.96 -31.12
N PRO A 171 -31.42 10.15 -32.22
CA PRO A 171 -30.26 9.32 -32.53
C PRO A 171 -29.11 9.64 -31.56
N SER A 172 -28.22 8.66 -31.37
CA SER A 172 -27.12 8.75 -30.42
C SER A 172 -25.79 8.27 -30.99
N ALA A 173 -24.69 8.91 -30.58
CA ALA A 173 -23.32 8.49 -30.86
C ALA A 173 -22.62 8.11 -29.54
N PRO A 174 -21.96 6.95 -29.43
CA PRO A 174 -21.19 6.61 -28.23
C PRO A 174 -20.01 7.57 -28.05
N LEU A 175 -19.66 7.88 -26.81
CA LEU A 175 -18.40 8.54 -26.49
C LEU A 175 -17.28 7.50 -26.57
N VAL A 176 -16.62 7.43 -27.71
CA VAL A 176 -15.44 6.58 -27.91
C VAL A 176 -14.22 7.49 -27.83
N ASP A 177 -13.36 7.20 -26.86
CA ASP A 177 -12.11 7.91 -26.61
C ASP A 177 -11.03 7.41 -27.58
N TYR A 178 -10.40 8.34 -28.31
CA TYR A 178 -9.30 8.03 -29.23
C TYR A 178 -7.97 7.79 -28.49
N GLY A 179 -7.85 8.12 -27.21
CA GLY A 179 -6.61 8.16 -26.45
C GLY A 179 -5.51 7.16 -26.82
N VAL A 180 -4.27 7.62 -26.83
CA VAL A 180 -3.08 6.83 -27.13
C VAL A 180 -2.25 6.69 -25.86
N PRO A 181 -1.80 5.47 -25.49
CA PRO A 181 -0.93 5.33 -24.33
C PRO A 181 0.36 6.13 -24.51
N THR A 182 0.84 6.71 -23.42
CA THR A 182 2.12 7.45 -23.37
C THR A 182 3.23 6.65 -22.70
N HIS A 183 2.89 5.52 -22.06
CA HIS A 183 3.83 4.64 -21.36
C HIS A 183 3.83 3.22 -21.93
N GLY A 184 5.03 2.75 -22.29
CA GLY A 184 5.28 1.36 -22.67
C GLY A 184 5.51 0.43 -21.47
N PRO A 185 5.53 -0.90 -21.68
CA PRO A 185 6.08 -1.82 -20.68
C PRO A 185 7.52 -1.43 -20.30
N ARG A 186 7.88 -1.56 -19.02
CA ARG A 186 9.23 -1.22 -18.51
C ARG A 186 10.25 -2.32 -18.79
N SER A 187 9.78 -3.57 -18.87
CA SER A 187 10.59 -4.73 -19.22
C SER A 187 9.72 -5.81 -19.84
N ALA A 188 10.33 -6.68 -20.63
CA ALA A 188 9.71 -7.89 -21.12
C ALA A 188 10.80 -8.96 -21.23
N THR A 189 10.64 -10.08 -20.54
CA THR A 189 11.64 -11.16 -20.49
C THR A 189 11.00 -12.51 -20.76
N TRP A 190 11.68 -13.34 -21.53
CA TRP A 190 11.26 -14.72 -21.76
C TRP A 190 11.67 -15.59 -20.58
N GLY A 191 10.70 -16.29 -20.02
CA GLY A 191 10.92 -17.25 -18.94
C GLY A 191 11.68 -18.49 -19.38
N GLY A 192 11.81 -18.75 -20.68
CA GLY A 192 12.37 -19.96 -21.26
C GLY A 192 11.30 -20.88 -21.83
N ASP A 193 11.76 -21.79 -22.67
CA ASP A 193 10.93 -22.78 -23.34
C ASP A 193 10.83 -24.06 -22.51
N ILE A 194 9.62 -24.59 -22.38
CA ILE A 194 9.33 -25.82 -21.67
C ILE A 194 8.88 -26.96 -22.58
N ASP A 195 8.57 -26.69 -23.85
CA ASP A 195 8.19 -27.72 -24.83
C ASP A 195 9.43 -28.20 -25.58
N LEU A 196 9.93 -29.39 -25.23
CA LEU A 196 11.18 -29.92 -25.79
C LEU A 196 11.06 -30.43 -27.25
N GLN A 197 9.98 -30.11 -27.95
CA GLN A 197 9.75 -30.53 -29.33
C GLN A 197 10.26 -29.47 -30.30
N GLU A 198 11.24 -29.86 -31.12
CA GLU A 198 11.78 -29.03 -32.20
C GLU A 198 10.67 -28.35 -33.03
N GLY A 199 10.78 -27.04 -33.19
CA GLY A 199 9.85 -26.20 -33.94
C GLY A 199 8.62 -25.76 -33.16
N ARG A 200 8.58 -25.98 -31.83
CA ARG A 200 7.49 -25.54 -30.96
C ARG A 200 8.04 -24.82 -29.74
N ILE A 201 7.19 -24.00 -29.15
CA ILE A 201 7.54 -23.28 -27.94
C ILE A 201 6.35 -23.24 -26.98
N GLU A 202 6.65 -23.40 -25.70
CA GLU A 202 5.72 -23.16 -24.60
C GLU A 202 6.47 -22.46 -23.47
N GLY A 203 5.83 -21.52 -22.79
CA GLY A 203 6.49 -20.84 -21.68
C GLY A 203 5.76 -19.60 -21.24
N THR A 204 6.48 -18.68 -20.60
CA THR A 204 5.89 -17.48 -20.01
C THR A 204 6.73 -16.26 -20.36
N VAL A 205 6.09 -15.20 -20.84
CA VAL A 205 6.71 -13.87 -20.93
C VAL A 205 6.39 -13.10 -19.65
N TYR A 206 7.41 -12.61 -18.95
CA TYR A 206 7.25 -11.71 -17.81
C TYR A 206 7.32 -10.27 -18.29
N ILE A 207 6.24 -9.52 -18.10
CA ILE A 207 6.08 -8.14 -18.55
C ILE A 207 6.13 -7.23 -17.33
N GLY A 208 7.18 -6.41 -17.21
CA GLY A 208 7.19 -5.29 -16.29
C GLY A 208 6.19 -4.25 -16.77
N ARG A 209 5.10 -4.05 -16.02
CA ARG A 209 4.04 -3.12 -16.38
C ARG A 209 4.57 -1.70 -16.55
N ALA A 210 3.88 -0.89 -17.34
CA ALA A 210 4.13 0.54 -17.47
C ALA A 210 4.21 1.23 -16.10
N LYS A 211 4.96 2.34 -16.02
CA LYS A 211 5.10 3.13 -14.79
C LYS A 211 3.74 3.61 -14.25
N ALA A 212 2.82 3.90 -15.16
CA ALA A 212 1.42 4.18 -14.88
C ALA A 212 0.57 3.57 -16.00
N GLU A 213 -0.49 2.86 -15.63
CA GLU A 213 -1.46 2.27 -16.56
C GLU A 213 -2.75 3.08 -16.65
N ALA A 214 -2.75 4.33 -16.20
CA ALA A 214 -3.92 5.21 -16.31
C ALA A 214 -4.40 5.38 -17.77
N ASP A 215 -3.46 5.31 -18.71
CA ASP A 215 -3.66 5.38 -20.16
C ASP A 215 -3.40 4.04 -20.87
N VAL A 216 -3.24 2.93 -20.13
CA VAL A 216 -2.96 1.59 -20.69
C VAL A 216 -4.10 0.65 -20.34
N SER A 217 -4.92 0.32 -21.34
CA SER A 217 -6.00 -0.65 -21.16
C SER A 217 -5.49 -2.10 -21.18
N HIS A 218 -4.46 -2.38 -21.99
CA HIS A 218 -3.86 -3.71 -22.13
C HIS A 218 -2.48 -3.65 -22.80
N TYR A 219 -1.79 -4.80 -22.84
CA TYR A 219 -0.61 -5.04 -23.64
C TYR A 219 -0.93 -6.08 -24.70
N ASN A 220 -0.61 -5.78 -25.95
CA ASN A 220 -0.65 -6.74 -27.04
C ASN A 220 0.68 -7.48 -27.14
N VAL A 221 0.62 -8.79 -27.36
CA VAL A 221 1.77 -9.65 -27.57
C VAL A 221 1.72 -10.20 -28.99
N TYR A 222 2.64 -9.78 -29.85
CA TYR A 222 2.74 -10.22 -31.24
C TYR A 222 3.94 -11.13 -31.45
N TRP A 223 3.86 -12.00 -32.45
CA TRP A 223 5.08 -12.54 -33.05
C TRP A 223 5.86 -11.42 -33.72
N ARG A 224 7.19 -11.45 -33.62
CA ARG A 224 8.06 -10.50 -34.32
C ARG A 224 9.35 -11.18 -34.75
N ASN A 225 9.79 -10.89 -35.96
CA ASN A 225 11.09 -11.38 -36.43
C ASN A 225 12.22 -10.42 -36.02
N ALA A 226 13.46 -10.91 -36.04
CA ALA A 226 14.64 -10.13 -35.71
C ALA A 226 14.87 -8.95 -36.68
N SER A 227 14.31 -9.02 -37.90
CA SER A 227 14.33 -7.90 -38.86
C SER A 227 13.36 -6.76 -38.51
N GLY A 228 12.53 -6.94 -37.48
CA GLY A 228 11.59 -5.95 -36.96
C GLY A 228 10.16 -6.05 -37.49
N ALA A 229 9.86 -6.96 -38.42
CA ALA A 229 8.51 -7.14 -38.96
C ALA A 229 7.58 -7.82 -37.96
N ARG A 230 6.46 -7.15 -37.65
CA ARG A 230 5.39 -7.65 -36.78
C ARG A 230 4.56 -8.72 -37.51
N GLY A 231 4.30 -9.82 -36.81
CA GLY A 231 3.52 -10.97 -37.25
C GLY A 231 2.12 -11.00 -36.62
N ALA A 232 1.58 -12.20 -36.45
CA ALA A 232 0.25 -12.40 -35.88
C ALA A 232 0.19 -12.05 -34.38
N LEU A 233 -0.97 -11.55 -33.93
CA LEU A 233 -1.26 -11.35 -32.51
C LEU A 233 -1.36 -12.71 -31.81
N LEU A 234 -0.55 -12.91 -30.79
CA LEU A 234 -0.55 -14.11 -29.95
C LEU A 234 -1.59 -13.99 -28.83
N GLY A 235 -1.74 -12.80 -28.26
CA GLY A 235 -2.78 -12.53 -27.27
C GLY A 235 -2.65 -11.17 -26.60
N VAL A 236 -3.51 -10.96 -25.60
CA VAL A 236 -3.68 -9.68 -24.91
C VAL A 236 -3.57 -9.90 -23.39
N LEU A 237 -2.80 -9.04 -22.73
CA LEU A 237 -2.69 -9.00 -21.27
C LEU A 237 -3.37 -7.71 -20.74
N PRO A 238 -4.41 -7.79 -19.90
CA PRO A 238 -5.09 -6.60 -19.41
C PRO A 238 -4.22 -5.74 -18.49
N GLY A 239 -4.40 -4.42 -18.60
CA GLY A 239 -3.98 -3.46 -17.59
C GLY A 239 -4.76 -3.68 -16.30
N ILE A 240 -4.13 -3.39 -15.16
CA ILE A 240 -4.77 -3.47 -13.83
C ILE A 240 -4.84 -2.10 -13.14
N GLY A 241 -4.46 -1.04 -13.86
CA GLY A 241 -4.33 0.31 -13.28
C GLY A 241 -3.11 0.44 -12.37
N PHE A 242 -2.05 -0.33 -12.64
CA PHE A 242 -0.80 -0.23 -11.88
C PHE A 242 -0.19 1.18 -12.00
N ALA A 243 0.30 1.72 -10.89
CA ALA A 243 0.99 3.00 -10.84
C ALA A 243 2.08 2.96 -9.77
N GLU A 244 3.31 3.30 -10.17
CA GLU A 244 4.42 3.52 -9.23
C GLU A 244 4.13 4.73 -8.30
N PRO A 245 4.85 4.86 -7.17
CA PRO A 245 4.67 5.96 -6.24
C PRO A 245 4.92 7.32 -6.91
N THR A 246 3.96 8.23 -6.76
CA THR A 246 4.07 9.64 -7.19
C THR A 246 3.80 10.55 -6.01
N CYS A 247 4.56 11.64 -5.88
CA CYS A 247 4.46 12.56 -4.74
C CYS A 247 3.85 13.90 -5.14
N SER A 248 3.06 14.48 -4.24
CA SER A 248 2.61 15.86 -4.28
C SER A 248 2.77 16.53 -2.91
N GLY A 249 3.08 17.84 -2.88
CA GLY A 249 3.32 18.59 -1.64
C GLY A 249 4.68 19.30 -1.59
N ASN A 250 4.87 20.15 -0.58
CA ASN A 250 6.10 20.96 -0.44
C ASN A 250 7.30 20.12 0.03
N ALA A 251 7.06 19.00 0.73
CA ALA A 251 8.10 18.17 1.33
C ALA A 251 8.56 17.00 0.42
N CYS A 252 7.98 16.83 -0.77
CA CYS A 252 8.35 15.75 -1.69
C CYS A 252 9.86 15.71 -2.04
N GLY A 253 10.49 16.89 -2.15
CA GLY A 253 11.93 16.98 -2.42
C GLY A 253 12.83 16.73 -1.21
N LEU A 254 12.24 16.61 -0.01
CA LEU A 254 12.94 16.37 1.26
C LEU A 254 12.91 14.91 1.69
N ILE A 255 12.04 14.11 1.05
CA ILE A 255 11.88 12.68 1.33
C ILE A 255 12.76 11.90 0.34
N SER A 256 13.68 11.11 0.88
CA SER A 256 14.51 10.19 0.10
C SER A 256 13.66 9.02 -0.37
N LEU A 257 13.63 8.79 -1.68
CA LEU A 257 13.00 7.63 -2.31
C LEU A 257 14.06 6.77 -3.01
N GLY A 258 14.27 5.56 -2.48
CA GLY A 258 15.06 4.51 -3.12
C GLY A 258 14.17 3.41 -3.71
N GLN A 259 14.67 2.70 -4.72
CA GLN A 259 14.02 1.49 -5.23
C GLN A 259 15.08 0.44 -5.54
N GLU A 260 14.92 -0.75 -4.97
CA GLU A 260 15.80 -1.89 -5.21
C GLU A 260 14.96 -3.17 -5.25
N ALA A 261 15.15 -3.99 -6.30
CA ALA A 261 14.44 -5.27 -6.48
C ALA A 261 12.90 -5.20 -6.33
N GLY A 262 12.27 -4.07 -6.70
CA GLY A 262 10.82 -3.88 -6.59
C GLY A 262 10.32 -3.48 -5.19
N VAL A 263 11.22 -3.23 -4.25
CA VAL A 263 10.93 -2.64 -2.94
C VAL A 263 11.30 -1.16 -2.99
N TYR A 264 10.34 -0.30 -2.67
CA TYR A 264 10.54 1.13 -2.50
C TYR A 264 10.93 1.41 -1.05
N THR A 265 11.92 2.26 -0.83
CA THR A 265 12.35 2.70 0.50
C THR A 265 12.12 4.20 0.60
N PHE A 266 11.30 4.60 1.57
CA PHE A 266 10.99 5.99 1.86
C PHE A 266 11.65 6.37 3.17
N GLU A 267 12.38 7.48 3.14
CA GLU A 267 13.08 7.97 4.33
C GLU A 267 12.99 9.49 4.43
N ARG A 268 12.52 9.94 5.59
CA ARG A 268 12.64 11.31 6.05
C ARG A 268 13.46 11.31 7.33
N GLY A 269 14.65 11.91 7.29
CA GLY A 269 15.44 12.16 8.51
C GLY A 269 14.85 13.32 9.32
N ALA A 270 15.67 13.98 10.14
CA ALA A 270 15.23 15.14 10.93
C ALA A 270 14.49 16.18 10.08
N TYR A 271 13.28 16.55 10.50
CA TYR A 271 12.34 17.32 9.69
C TYR A 271 12.11 18.75 10.17
N GLY A 272 11.44 19.56 9.37
CA GLY A 272 11.07 20.92 9.69
C GLY A 272 9.56 21.13 9.80
N ASP A 273 9.18 22.37 10.09
CA ASP A 273 7.80 22.79 10.29
C ASP A 273 7.01 22.87 8.96
N GLU A 274 5.70 22.68 9.02
CA GLU A 274 4.73 22.82 7.93
C GLU A 274 5.06 21.98 6.67
N GLU A 275 5.69 20.82 6.86
CA GLU A 275 5.94 19.85 5.80
C GLU A 275 4.65 19.10 5.47
N VAL A 276 4.30 19.03 4.18
CA VAL A 276 3.20 18.23 3.65
C VAL A 276 3.71 17.48 2.43
N ALA A 277 3.61 16.15 2.46
CA ALA A 277 3.81 15.30 1.30
C ALA A 277 2.75 14.21 1.25
N THR A 278 2.28 13.90 0.04
CA THR A 278 1.32 12.84 -0.20
C THR A 278 1.82 12.02 -1.37
N TYR A 279 2.22 10.79 -1.08
CA TYR A 279 2.51 9.78 -2.08
C TYR A 279 1.25 8.98 -2.41
N THR A 280 1.03 8.74 -3.70
CA THR A 280 0.00 7.81 -4.19
C THR A 280 0.65 6.67 -4.96
N ALA A 281 0.17 5.44 -4.75
CA ALA A 281 0.64 4.25 -5.46
C ALA A 281 -0.53 3.27 -5.68
N SER A 282 -0.43 2.36 -6.65
CA SER A 282 -1.46 1.31 -6.82
C SER A 282 -1.26 0.16 -5.82
N GLY A 283 -2.33 -0.26 -5.17
CA GLY A 283 -2.41 -1.53 -4.46
C GLY A 283 -2.91 -2.68 -5.34
N PRO A 284 -2.88 -3.92 -4.82
CA PRO A 284 -2.54 -4.27 -3.45
C PRO A 284 -1.03 -4.28 -3.16
N GLY A 285 -0.66 -4.16 -1.88
CA GLY A 285 0.73 -4.19 -1.47
C GLY A 285 0.91 -4.18 0.05
N LYS A 286 2.17 -4.13 0.48
CA LYS A 286 2.55 -4.09 1.88
C LYS A 286 3.55 -2.97 2.12
N ALA A 287 3.37 -2.25 3.22
CA ALA A 287 4.34 -1.31 3.74
C ALA A 287 4.89 -1.82 5.07
N LYS A 288 6.21 -1.77 5.27
CA LYS A 288 6.86 -2.13 6.52
C LYS A 288 7.51 -0.88 7.11
N VAL A 289 6.93 -0.37 8.18
CA VAL A 289 7.43 0.79 8.92
C VAL A 289 8.61 0.33 9.76
N THR A 290 9.74 1.01 9.63
CA THR A 290 11.01 0.63 10.27
C THR A 290 11.52 1.68 11.25
N ARG A 291 11.06 2.93 11.13
CA ARG A 291 11.40 4.01 12.06
C ARG A 291 10.28 5.05 12.12
N VAL A 292 9.92 5.48 13.32
CA VAL A 292 9.06 6.64 13.59
C VAL A 292 9.56 7.29 14.88
N ASP A 293 10.01 8.54 14.74
CA ASP A 293 10.37 9.45 15.82
C ASP A 293 9.92 10.86 15.39
N THR A 294 8.67 11.19 15.72
CA THR A 294 7.99 12.45 15.40
C THR A 294 7.42 13.10 16.67
N GLU A 295 6.95 14.35 16.59
CA GLU A 295 6.16 14.91 17.68
C GLU A 295 4.88 14.09 17.88
N ASP A 296 4.66 13.66 19.12
CA ASP A 296 3.53 12.82 19.50
C ASP A 296 2.20 13.53 19.19
N TYR A 297 1.34 12.88 18.39
CA TYR A 297 0.03 13.34 17.90
C TYR A 297 -0.02 14.54 16.94
N TYR A 298 1.01 15.40 16.89
CA TYR A 298 0.99 16.62 16.06
C TYR A 298 1.62 16.40 14.69
N ASP A 299 2.71 15.63 14.64
CA ASP A 299 3.41 15.30 13.40
C ASP A 299 3.16 13.85 13.02
N THR A 300 2.51 13.65 11.89
CA THR A 300 1.89 12.35 11.59
C THR A 300 2.30 11.80 10.23
N LEU A 301 2.73 10.54 10.24
CA LEU A 301 2.86 9.71 9.05
C LEU A 301 1.60 8.84 8.96
N THR A 302 0.85 8.96 7.87
CA THR A 302 -0.32 8.14 7.58
C THR A 302 0.00 7.20 6.42
N ILE A 303 -0.20 5.89 6.60
CA ILE A 303 0.02 4.87 5.59
C ILE A 303 -1.28 4.10 5.40
N ALA A 304 -1.90 4.20 4.22
CA ALA A 304 -3.14 3.50 3.89
C ALA A 304 -4.27 3.69 4.93
N GLY A 305 -4.31 4.87 5.57
CA GLY A 305 -5.28 5.22 6.61
C GLY A 305 -4.85 4.92 8.05
N GLU A 306 -3.73 4.22 8.26
CA GLU A 306 -3.13 4.02 9.59
C GLU A 306 -2.16 5.14 9.93
N GLN A 307 -2.28 5.72 11.12
CA GLN A 307 -1.51 6.89 11.54
C GLN A 307 -0.42 6.49 12.55
N PHE A 308 0.78 7.04 12.37
CA PHE A 308 1.96 6.84 13.19
C PHE A 308 2.48 8.20 13.66
N SER A 309 2.79 8.31 14.94
CA SER A 309 3.39 9.50 15.56
C SER A 309 4.16 9.15 16.83
N GLY A 310 5.04 10.03 17.29
CA GLY A 310 5.82 9.83 18.53
C GLY A 310 7.06 8.95 18.32
N ASP A 311 7.68 8.51 19.43
CA ASP A 311 8.74 7.50 19.44
C ASP A 311 8.12 6.11 19.51
N MET A 312 8.17 5.37 18.39
CA MET A 312 7.66 4.00 18.29
C MET A 312 8.77 2.95 18.23
N SER A 313 10.00 3.29 18.65
CA SER A 313 11.16 2.40 18.53
C SER A 313 10.97 1.02 19.18
N SER A 314 10.13 0.89 20.22
CA SER A 314 9.83 -0.39 20.88
C SER A 314 8.81 -1.28 20.17
N ASP A 315 7.98 -0.70 19.29
CA ASP A 315 6.85 -1.39 18.66
C ASP A 315 7.13 -1.74 17.19
N LEU A 316 8.20 -1.20 16.62
CA LEU A 316 8.61 -1.42 15.24
C LEU A 316 9.50 -2.67 15.08
N PRO A 317 9.48 -3.33 13.90
CA PRO A 317 8.76 -2.94 12.69
C PRO A 317 7.27 -3.31 12.69
N LEU A 318 6.45 -2.47 12.06
CA LEU A 318 5.02 -2.71 11.84
C LEU A 318 4.73 -2.90 10.35
N GLU A 319 3.79 -3.79 10.01
CA GLU A 319 3.37 -4.04 8.64
C GLU A 319 1.94 -3.54 8.41
N VAL A 320 1.75 -2.74 7.35
CA VAL A 320 0.46 -2.23 6.90
C VAL A 320 0.18 -2.82 5.52
N GLU A 321 -0.93 -3.54 5.39
CA GLU A 321 -1.39 -4.04 4.10
C GLU A 321 -2.39 -3.06 3.47
N PHE A 322 -2.27 -2.80 2.17
CA PHE A 322 -3.23 -2.00 1.43
C PHE A 322 -3.84 -2.79 0.28
N GLY A 323 -5.16 -2.65 0.12
CA GLY A 323 -5.95 -3.38 -0.87
C GLY A 323 -5.82 -2.83 -2.29
N PRO A 324 -6.54 -3.42 -3.26
CA PRO A 324 -6.60 -2.93 -4.64
C PRO A 324 -7.12 -1.49 -4.71
N GLY A 325 -6.59 -0.69 -5.64
CA GLY A 325 -6.96 0.71 -5.83
C GLY A 325 -5.80 1.65 -5.53
N VAL A 326 -6.09 2.95 -5.38
CA VAL A 326 -5.07 3.95 -5.06
C VAL A 326 -4.84 3.94 -3.54
N ALA A 327 -3.61 3.63 -3.14
CA ALA A 327 -3.14 3.75 -1.77
C ALA A 327 -2.46 5.11 -1.57
N GLU A 328 -2.73 5.74 -0.42
CA GLU A 328 -2.19 7.04 -0.04
C GLU A 328 -1.24 6.90 1.15
N PHE A 329 -0.10 7.60 1.08
CA PHE A 329 0.89 7.71 2.13
C PHE A 329 1.16 9.20 2.36
N LYS A 330 0.77 9.70 3.53
CA LYS A 330 0.75 11.13 3.82
C LYS A 330 1.69 11.46 4.97
N TRP A 331 2.49 12.50 4.80
CA TRP A 331 3.34 13.07 5.83
C TRP A 331 2.90 14.51 6.08
N GLU A 332 2.69 14.85 7.35
CA GLU A 332 2.32 16.20 7.80
C GLU A 332 3.09 16.56 9.07
N SER A 333 3.71 17.74 9.10
CA SER A 333 4.20 18.37 10.33
C SER A 333 3.49 19.68 10.65
N ASP A 334 3.46 20.03 11.93
CA ASP A 334 2.87 21.25 12.44
C ASP A 334 3.87 22.43 12.43
N ALA A 335 3.57 23.53 13.11
CA ALA A 335 4.38 24.75 13.10
C ALA A 335 5.52 24.76 14.15
N SER A 336 5.80 23.65 14.83
CA SER A 336 6.82 23.56 15.88
C SER A 336 7.33 22.14 16.14
N ILE A 337 8.26 22.01 17.09
CA ILE A 337 8.78 20.76 17.69
C ILE A 337 9.06 19.65 16.68
N ASN A 338 10.32 19.53 16.26
CA ASN A 338 10.74 18.49 15.33
C ASN A 338 11.53 17.36 16.02
N ALA A 339 11.57 16.19 15.39
CA ALA A 339 12.29 15.02 15.85
C ALA A 339 13.10 14.35 14.71
N ASN A 340 13.53 13.09 14.87
CA ASN A 340 14.46 12.44 13.93
C ASN A 340 13.80 11.87 12.66
N GLY A 341 12.47 11.92 12.56
CA GLY A 341 11.70 11.58 11.36
C GLY A 341 11.30 10.11 11.29
N TRP A 342 11.14 9.60 10.08
CA TRP A 342 10.52 8.28 9.83
C TRP A 342 11.11 7.57 8.62
N ALA A 343 10.93 6.26 8.57
CA ALA A 343 11.28 5.44 7.43
C ALA A 343 10.33 4.23 7.30
N PHE A 344 10.02 3.86 6.07
CA PHE A 344 9.30 2.64 5.75
C PHE A 344 9.71 2.09 4.38
N THR A 345 9.51 0.80 4.18
CA THR A 345 9.61 0.18 2.86
C THR A 345 8.23 -0.18 2.34
N MET A 346 8.05 -0.22 1.02
CA MET A 346 6.80 -0.58 0.38
C MET A 346 7.05 -1.53 -0.79
N GLN A 347 6.26 -2.59 -0.86
CA GLN A 347 6.24 -3.52 -1.97
C GLN A 347 4.83 -3.57 -2.57
N GLN A 348 4.73 -3.18 -3.84
CA GLN A 348 3.49 -3.28 -4.61
C GLN A 348 3.40 -4.64 -5.29
N GLN A 349 2.21 -5.21 -5.34
CA GLN A 349 1.94 -6.40 -6.14
C GLN A 349 1.58 -6.01 -7.58
N GLY A 350 1.78 -6.95 -8.51
CA GLY A 350 1.36 -6.79 -9.90
C GLY A 350 2.29 -5.95 -10.79
N SER A 351 3.41 -5.44 -10.27
CA SER A 351 4.40 -4.68 -11.05
C SER A 351 5.01 -5.48 -12.22
N ILE A 352 5.02 -6.80 -12.09
CA ILE A 352 5.34 -7.77 -13.15
C ILE A 352 4.09 -8.61 -13.40
N ALA A 353 3.73 -8.75 -14.67
CA ALA A 353 2.67 -9.62 -15.14
C ALA A 353 3.23 -10.82 -15.90
N ALA A 354 2.59 -11.97 -15.79
CA ALA A 354 2.96 -13.17 -16.51
C ALA A 354 1.97 -13.41 -17.66
N PHE A 355 2.46 -13.46 -18.90
CA PHE A 355 1.70 -13.84 -20.09
C PHE A 355 2.10 -15.25 -20.51
N ARG A 356 1.16 -16.20 -20.41
CA ARG A 356 1.40 -17.60 -20.79
C ARG A 356 1.35 -17.76 -22.31
N VAL A 357 2.44 -18.27 -22.88
CA VAL A 357 2.50 -18.77 -24.25
C VAL A 357 2.19 -20.25 -24.21
N ASN A 358 1.01 -20.64 -24.64
CA ASN A 358 0.64 -22.05 -24.77
C ASN A 358 1.43 -22.71 -25.91
N ALA A 359 1.62 -24.03 -25.82
CA ALA A 359 2.32 -24.81 -26.83
C ALA A 359 1.84 -24.46 -28.25
N THR A 360 2.74 -23.90 -29.04
CA THR A 360 2.48 -23.39 -30.38
C THR A 360 3.70 -23.61 -31.27
N ALA A 361 3.51 -23.57 -32.59
CA ALA A 361 4.64 -23.58 -33.53
C ALA A 361 5.51 -22.34 -33.31
N PHE A 362 6.83 -22.50 -33.45
CA PHE A 362 7.81 -21.43 -33.42
C PHE A 362 7.75 -20.65 -34.74
N LEU A 363 7.06 -19.50 -34.75
CA LEU A 363 6.73 -18.77 -35.99
C LEU A 363 7.70 -17.62 -36.33
N ALA A 364 8.46 -17.13 -35.36
CA ALA A 364 9.38 -16.01 -35.53
C ALA A 364 10.47 -16.01 -34.43
N ASP A 365 11.50 -15.17 -34.61
CA ASP A 365 12.65 -15.07 -33.72
C ASP A 365 12.32 -14.55 -32.29
N GLY A 366 11.16 -13.92 -32.11
CA GLY A 366 10.77 -13.37 -30.82
C GLY A 366 9.33 -12.89 -30.73
N LEU A 367 9.05 -12.20 -29.64
CA LEU A 367 7.76 -11.57 -29.34
C LEU A 367 7.92 -10.06 -29.19
N GLU A 368 6.88 -9.32 -29.56
CA GLU A 368 6.77 -7.89 -29.30
C GLU A 368 5.67 -7.65 -28.27
N VAL A 369 5.99 -6.91 -27.21
CA VAL A 369 5.03 -6.46 -26.20
C VAL A 369 4.83 -4.97 -26.36
N VAL A 370 3.60 -4.53 -26.57
CA VAL A 370 3.26 -3.12 -26.80
C VAL A 370 2.04 -2.72 -25.97
N SER A 371 2.10 -1.56 -25.30
CA SER A 371 0.96 -0.99 -24.58
C SER A 371 -0.11 -0.50 -25.55
N ALA A 372 -1.38 -0.64 -25.18
CA ALA A 372 -2.52 -0.24 -26.00
C ALA A 372 -3.69 0.34 -25.18
N TYR A 373 -4.39 1.30 -25.78
CA TYR A 373 -5.66 1.85 -25.31
C TYR A 373 -6.71 1.70 -26.42
N GLY A 374 -7.72 0.86 -26.18
CA GLY A 374 -8.67 0.50 -27.22
C GLY A 374 -7.92 -0.05 -28.46
N PRO A 375 -8.13 0.51 -29.67
CA PRO A 375 -7.43 0.08 -30.87
C PRO A 375 -6.03 0.71 -31.04
N ASN A 376 -5.63 1.65 -30.20
CA ASN A 376 -4.43 2.46 -30.41
C ASN A 376 -3.24 1.94 -29.59
N GLU A 377 -2.10 1.75 -30.27
CA GLU A 377 -0.88 1.18 -29.68
C GLU A 377 0.23 2.23 -29.53
N TYR A 378 1.02 2.13 -28.46
CA TYR A 378 2.22 2.94 -28.25
C TYR A 378 3.46 2.26 -28.84
N GLU A 379 3.56 2.23 -30.16
CA GLU A 379 4.59 1.45 -30.88
C GLU A 379 6.03 1.85 -30.52
N SER A 380 6.29 3.14 -30.24
CA SER A 380 7.63 3.60 -29.87
C SER A 380 8.09 3.11 -28.50
N GLY A 381 7.16 2.66 -27.65
CA GLY A 381 7.45 2.02 -26.36
C GLY A 381 7.39 0.50 -26.39
N SER A 382 7.30 -0.12 -27.57
CA SER A 382 7.29 -1.58 -27.68
C SER A 382 8.62 -2.20 -27.25
N LEU A 383 8.55 -3.38 -26.65
CA LEU A 383 9.72 -4.17 -26.28
C LEU A 383 9.77 -5.46 -27.08
N PHE A 384 10.95 -5.82 -27.58
CA PHE A 384 11.21 -7.08 -28.23
C PHE A 384 11.80 -8.08 -27.24
N VAL A 385 11.24 -9.29 -27.23
CA VAL A 385 11.66 -10.42 -26.42
C VAL A 385 12.19 -11.49 -27.36
N GLU A 386 13.48 -11.74 -27.31
CA GLU A 386 14.08 -12.83 -28.08
C GLU A 386 13.64 -14.19 -27.51
N LEU A 387 13.30 -15.11 -28.40
CA LEU A 387 12.93 -16.47 -28.05
C LEU A 387 14.01 -17.45 -28.53
N SER A 388 14.08 -18.59 -27.86
CA SER A 388 14.90 -19.72 -28.29
C SER A 388 14.09 -20.99 -28.09
N ASP A 389 13.95 -21.76 -29.16
CA ASP A 389 13.32 -23.08 -29.20
C ASP A 389 14.31 -24.10 -28.66
N TYR A 390 14.02 -24.65 -27.48
CA TYR A 390 14.92 -25.58 -26.78
C TYR A 390 14.43 -27.01 -26.96
N ASP A 391 15.31 -27.89 -27.43
CA ASP A 391 15.02 -29.32 -27.62
C ASP A 391 15.93 -30.22 -26.75
N ASP A 392 15.79 -31.53 -26.95
CA ASP A 392 16.56 -32.56 -26.22
C ASP A 392 18.05 -32.62 -26.58
N THR A 393 18.50 -31.82 -27.57
CA THR A 393 19.90 -31.70 -27.99
C THR A 393 20.64 -30.54 -27.36
N MET A 394 19.96 -29.73 -26.54
CA MET A 394 20.53 -28.54 -25.87
C MET A 394 20.59 -28.70 -24.35
N PRO A 395 21.46 -27.94 -23.65
CA PRO A 395 21.37 -27.79 -22.20
C PRO A 395 19.99 -27.24 -21.80
N PRO A 396 19.52 -27.45 -20.56
CA PRO A 396 18.17 -27.04 -20.16
C PRO A 396 17.90 -25.55 -20.39
N SER A 397 16.68 -25.22 -20.83
CA SER A 397 16.22 -23.84 -20.99
C SER A 397 16.20 -23.07 -19.67
N SER A 398 16.17 -21.73 -19.75
CA SER A 398 16.02 -20.85 -18.58
C SER A 398 14.73 -21.10 -17.79
N ALA A 399 13.71 -21.72 -18.39
CA ALA A 399 12.47 -22.08 -17.70
C ALA A 399 12.65 -23.12 -16.60
N PHE A 400 13.77 -23.85 -16.65
CA PHE A 400 14.13 -24.86 -15.66
C PHE A 400 15.06 -24.33 -14.57
N THR A 401 15.34 -23.02 -14.54
CA THR A 401 16.15 -22.38 -13.49
C THR A 401 15.51 -22.62 -12.11
N PRO A 402 16.27 -23.11 -11.11
CA PRO A 402 15.71 -23.37 -9.78
C PRO A 402 14.95 -22.17 -9.22
N ALA A 403 13.84 -22.43 -8.53
CA ALA A 403 13.04 -21.39 -7.90
C ALA A 403 13.77 -20.70 -6.74
N SER A 404 14.65 -21.42 -6.04
CA SER A 404 15.51 -20.84 -5.01
C SER A 404 16.70 -21.74 -4.70
N VAL A 405 17.79 -21.11 -4.25
CA VAL A 405 18.95 -21.76 -3.63
C VAL A 405 19.11 -21.15 -2.25
N GLN A 406 19.35 -21.99 -1.24
CA GLN A 406 19.60 -21.55 0.12
C GLN A 406 20.84 -22.24 0.66
N PHE A 407 21.64 -21.50 1.41
CA PHE A 407 22.80 -22.01 2.11
C PHE A 407 22.95 -21.24 3.42
N GLU A 408 23.30 -21.96 4.47
CA GLU A 408 23.69 -21.40 5.75
C GLU A 408 24.98 -22.08 6.16
N ASP A 409 25.99 -21.28 6.49
CA ASP A 409 27.27 -21.79 6.94
C ASP A 409 27.15 -22.40 8.34
N MET A 410 27.72 -23.59 8.48
CA MET A 410 27.74 -24.42 9.68
C MET A 410 29.15 -24.59 10.23
N ASN A 411 30.16 -23.90 9.67
CA ASN A 411 31.54 -23.94 10.13
C ASN A 411 31.90 -22.61 10.82
N PRO A 412 32.29 -22.63 12.10
CA PRO A 412 32.67 -21.40 12.82
C PRO A 412 34.07 -20.89 12.49
N GLY A 413 34.84 -21.57 11.64
CA GLY A 413 36.24 -21.24 11.38
C GLY A 413 36.41 -20.15 10.32
N GLU A 414 37.11 -19.07 10.66
CA GLU A 414 37.44 -18.00 9.71
C GLU A 414 38.10 -18.53 8.43
N GLY A 415 37.53 -18.16 7.28
CA GLY A 415 37.94 -18.56 5.95
C GLY A 415 37.46 -19.95 5.53
N TRP A 416 36.53 -20.58 6.27
CA TRP A 416 36.05 -21.93 5.99
C TRP A 416 34.54 -22.04 6.11
N ILE A 417 33.91 -22.61 5.08
CA ILE A 417 32.48 -22.89 5.07
C ILE A 417 32.21 -24.39 5.18
N ALA A 418 31.05 -24.76 5.72
CA ALA A 418 30.47 -26.09 5.59
C ALA A 418 28.94 -26.01 5.72
N GLY A 419 28.20 -26.97 5.22
CA GLY A 419 26.75 -27.00 5.44
C GLY A 419 25.99 -27.66 4.31
N THR A 420 24.68 -27.46 4.28
CA THR A 420 23.82 -28.06 3.27
C THR A 420 23.20 -26.97 2.39
N VAL A 421 23.45 -27.04 1.09
CA VAL A 421 22.75 -26.25 0.09
C VAL A 421 21.42 -26.90 -0.22
N ARG A 422 20.34 -26.13 -0.14
CA ARG A 422 18.99 -26.55 -0.53
C ARG A 422 18.63 -25.91 -1.86
N VAL A 423 18.30 -26.75 -2.85
CA VAL A 423 17.88 -26.30 -4.17
C VAL A 423 16.42 -26.67 -4.37
N ARG A 424 15.58 -25.66 -4.59
CA ARG A 424 14.17 -25.83 -4.92
C ARG A 424 14.00 -25.82 -6.44
N PRO A 425 13.59 -26.93 -7.07
CA PRO A 425 13.35 -27.00 -8.52
C PRO A 425 12.37 -25.94 -9.05
N ALA A 426 12.49 -25.63 -10.34
CA ALA A 426 11.46 -24.89 -11.08
C ALA A 426 10.16 -25.70 -11.16
N GLU A 427 9.00 -25.03 -11.15
CA GLU A 427 7.71 -25.72 -11.34
C GLU A 427 7.61 -26.38 -12.72
N ALA A 428 8.22 -25.80 -13.76
CA ALA A 428 8.27 -26.39 -15.10
C ALA A 428 9.08 -27.70 -15.16
N ALA A 429 10.04 -27.91 -14.26
CA ALA A 429 10.87 -29.13 -14.22
C ALA A 429 10.05 -30.39 -13.85
N ILE A 430 8.84 -30.19 -13.35
CA ILE A 430 7.92 -31.24 -12.88
C ILE A 430 7.28 -32.00 -14.04
N GLU A 431 7.00 -31.31 -15.15
CA GLU A 431 6.10 -31.81 -16.20
C GLU A 431 6.84 -32.31 -17.44
N ASN A 432 8.01 -31.76 -17.76
CA ASN A 432 8.64 -31.93 -19.08
C ASN A 432 10.01 -32.64 -19.10
N GLY A 433 10.49 -33.19 -17.97
CA GLY A 433 11.63 -34.13 -17.95
C GLY A 433 12.99 -33.59 -18.44
N GLY A 434 13.13 -32.28 -18.64
CA GLY A 434 14.33 -31.65 -19.21
C GLY A 434 15.53 -31.51 -18.26
N VAL A 435 15.37 -31.81 -16.97
CA VAL A 435 16.43 -31.70 -15.95
C VAL A 435 16.72 -33.06 -15.32
N LEU A 436 17.99 -33.48 -15.35
CA LEU A 436 18.47 -34.74 -14.78
C LEU A 436 19.24 -34.54 -13.48
N PHE A 437 19.90 -33.40 -13.31
CA PHE A 437 20.66 -33.06 -12.11
C PHE A 437 20.73 -31.54 -11.92
N TYR A 438 21.12 -31.13 -10.72
CA TYR A 438 21.52 -29.76 -10.41
C TYR A 438 23.02 -29.73 -10.12
N GLN A 439 23.72 -28.83 -10.79
CA GLN A 439 25.11 -28.50 -10.48
C GLN A 439 25.13 -27.31 -9.52
N VAL A 440 25.83 -27.45 -8.39
CA VAL A 440 26.05 -26.42 -7.39
C VAL A 440 27.51 -26.02 -7.40
N ASP A 441 27.79 -24.73 -7.56
CA ASP A 441 29.15 -24.20 -7.65
C ASP A 441 29.38 -23.05 -6.66
N LEU A 442 30.56 -22.98 -6.05
CA LEU A 442 31.06 -21.70 -5.51
C LEU A 442 31.44 -20.81 -6.70
N ALA A 443 30.94 -19.58 -6.73
CA ALA A 443 31.11 -18.69 -7.87
C ALA A 443 31.53 -17.27 -7.48
N ASP A 444 32.13 -16.57 -8.44
CA ASP A 444 32.45 -15.16 -8.34
C ASP A 444 31.21 -14.26 -8.50
N SER A 445 31.39 -12.93 -8.46
CA SER A 445 30.28 -11.97 -8.56
C SER A 445 29.57 -11.96 -9.92
N GLU A 446 30.10 -12.68 -10.91
CA GLU A 446 29.50 -12.84 -12.24
C GLU A 446 28.81 -14.21 -12.39
N GLY A 447 28.79 -15.02 -11.32
CA GLY A 447 28.22 -16.37 -11.31
C GLY A 447 29.05 -17.40 -12.04
N LYS A 448 30.35 -17.13 -12.25
CA LYS A 448 31.29 -18.08 -12.85
C LYS A 448 31.85 -19.00 -11.78
N ALA A 449 31.70 -20.30 -12.02
CA ALA A 449 32.20 -21.33 -11.11
C ALA A 449 33.71 -21.22 -10.88
N VAL A 450 34.10 -21.27 -9.60
CA VAL A 450 35.49 -21.36 -9.18
C VAL A 450 35.97 -22.80 -9.36
N THR A 451 37.15 -22.95 -9.97
CA THR A 451 37.66 -24.27 -10.35
C THR A 451 37.81 -25.19 -9.12
N GLY A 452 37.27 -26.41 -9.21
CA GLY A 452 37.40 -27.43 -8.17
C GLY A 452 36.36 -27.36 -7.04
N HIS A 453 35.43 -26.41 -7.08
CA HIS A 453 34.42 -26.18 -6.05
C HIS A 453 33.01 -26.36 -6.62
N SER A 454 32.79 -27.55 -7.20
CA SER A 454 31.58 -27.93 -7.92
C SER A 454 31.05 -29.26 -7.43
N TRP A 455 29.75 -29.32 -7.16
CA TRP A 455 29.05 -30.51 -6.71
C TRP A 455 27.81 -30.76 -7.57
N SER A 456 27.33 -32.00 -7.62
CA SER A 456 26.13 -32.33 -8.39
C SER A 456 25.20 -33.24 -7.58
N VAL A 457 23.90 -33.05 -7.79
CA VAL A 457 22.85 -33.88 -7.18
C VAL A 457 21.80 -34.22 -8.22
N SER A 458 21.37 -35.48 -8.27
CA SER A 458 20.30 -35.91 -9.17
C SER A 458 19.01 -35.16 -8.87
N ALA A 459 18.31 -34.73 -9.92
CA ALA A 459 17.01 -34.12 -9.77
C ALA A 459 15.99 -35.16 -9.27
N ASN A 460 15.05 -34.72 -8.44
CA ASN A 460 13.99 -35.56 -7.87
C ASN A 460 12.60 -34.99 -8.18
N GLY A 461 12.35 -34.73 -9.47
CA GLY A 461 11.13 -34.07 -9.92
C GLY A 461 10.96 -32.70 -9.27
N SER A 462 9.84 -32.49 -8.57
CA SER A 462 9.52 -31.23 -7.86
C SER A 462 10.12 -31.12 -6.46
N ALA A 463 10.68 -32.21 -5.93
CA ALA A 463 11.14 -32.22 -4.54
C ALA A 463 12.42 -31.40 -4.40
N GLU A 464 12.51 -30.65 -3.29
CA GLU A 464 13.76 -30.01 -2.88
C GLU A 464 14.88 -31.06 -2.82
N VAL A 465 16.03 -30.71 -3.38
CA VAL A 465 17.24 -31.52 -3.33
C VAL A 465 18.30 -30.81 -2.51
N THR A 466 19.15 -31.60 -1.85
CA THR A 466 20.17 -31.08 -0.95
C THR A 466 21.56 -31.51 -1.39
N VAL A 467 22.53 -30.61 -1.25
CA VAL A 467 23.94 -30.85 -1.52
C VAL A 467 24.75 -30.50 -0.28
N ASP A 468 25.46 -31.48 0.28
CA ASP A 468 26.33 -31.22 1.43
C ASP A 468 27.69 -30.69 0.95
N ILE A 469 28.01 -29.47 1.38
CA ILE A 469 29.32 -28.85 1.22
C ILE A 469 30.18 -29.27 2.42
N PRO A 470 31.25 -30.07 2.23
CA PRO A 470 32.17 -30.40 3.30
C PRO A 470 32.92 -29.15 3.76
N ALA A 471 33.64 -29.24 4.89
CA ALA A 471 34.54 -28.17 5.33
C ALA A 471 35.50 -27.76 4.19
N THR A 472 35.28 -26.56 3.65
CA THR A 472 35.89 -26.07 2.42
C THR A 472 36.43 -24.67 2.69
N ALA A 473 37.72 -24.45 2.41
CA ALA A 473 38.31 -23.11 2.49
C ALA A 473 37.65 -22.22 1.44
N VAL A 474 37.21 -21.02 1.83
CA VAL A 474 36.58 -20.07 0.90
C VAL A 474 37.63 -19.63 -0.12
N PRO A 475 37.46 -19.96 -1.41
CA PRO A 475 38.45 -19.62 -2.41
C PRO A 475 38.41 -18.12 -2.73
N GLU A 476 39.57 -17.55 -3.06
CA GLU A 476 39.69 -16.13 -3.41
C GLU A 476 38.75 -15.76 -4.56
N GLY A 477 37.92 -14.73 -4.34
CA GLY A 477 36.95 -14.22 -5.32
C GLY A 477 35.59 -14.91 -5.31
N ALA A 478 35.38 -15.98 -4.55
CA ALA A 478 34.04 -16.55 -4.37
C ALA A 478 33.18 -15.66 -3.48
N VAL A 479 31.99 -15.30 -3.96
CA VAL A 479 31.05 -14.42 -3.26
C VAL A 479 29.61 -14.94 -3.29
N GLU A 480 29.33 -15.98 -4.08
CA GLU A 480 28.01 -16.62 -4.12
C GLU A 480 28.08 -18.13 -4.34
N ILE A 481 26.96 -18.79 -4.05
CA ILE A 481 26.70 -20.19 -4.39
C ILE A 481 25.63 -20.20 -5.46
N THR A 482 25.92 -20.81 -6.61
CA THR A 482 24.98 -20.92 -7.73
C THR A 482 24.46 -22.35 -7.85
N ALA A 483 23.24 -22.51 -8.33
CA ALA A 483 22.70 -23.80 -8.78
C ALA A 483 22.15 -23.70 -10.20
N ARG A 484 22.60 -24.63 -11.06
CA ARG A 484 22.24 -24.72 -12.47
C ARG A 484 21.57 -26.05 -12.79
N PRO A 485 20.46 -26.07 -13.55
CA PRO A 485 19.88 -27.30 -14.04
C PRO A 485 20.77 -27.91 -15.13
N GLY A 486 20.90 -29.23 -15.15
CA GLY A 486 21.71 -29.96 -16.13
C GLY A 486 21.03 -31.21 -16.66
N ASN A 487 21.41 -31.61 -17.87
CA ASN A 487 20.97 -32.83 -18.56
C ASN A 487 22.16 -33.56 -19.21
N ASN A 488 21.89 -34.53 -20.09
CA ASN A 488 22.95 -35.31 -20.76
C ASN A 488 23.81 -34.50 -21.74
N VAL A 489 23.35 -33.32 -22.15
CA VAL A 489 24.04 -32.43 -23.08
C VAL A 489 24.96 -31.48 -22.34
N GLY A 490 24.48 -30.91 -21.23
CA GLY A 490 25.25 -29.97 -20.44
C GLY A 490 24.44 -29.29 -19.35
N VAL A 491 24.97 -28.16 -18.90
CA VAL A 491 24.44 -27.37 -17.78
C VAL A 491 23.95 -26.04 -18.32
N ALA A 492 22.80 -25.56 -17.85
CA ALA A 492 22.20 -24.34 -18.34
C ALA A 492 23.04 -23.09 -18.04
N ALA A 493 22.90 -22.10 -18.90
CA ALA A 493 23.50 -20.78 -18.70
C ALA A 493 22.82 -20.00 -17.56
N ALA A 494 21.50 -20.15 -17.39
CA ALA A 494 20.75 -19.56 -16.31
C ALA A 494 20.94 -20.31 -14.99
N TYR A 495 20.93 -19.59 -13.88
CA TYR A 495 21.16 -20.11 -12.54
C TYR A 495 20.34 -19.34 -11.50
N ALA A 496 20.10 -19.99 -10.37
CA ALA A 496 19.70 -19.32 -9.14
C ALA A 496 20.91 -19.24 -8.22
N SER A 497 20.99 -18.22 -7.38
CA SER A 497 22.11 -18.06 -6.45
C SER A 497 21.67 -17.59 -5.06
N THR A 498 22.59 -17.74 -4.11
CA THR A 498 22.53 -17.17 -2.78
C THR A 498 23.90 -16.60 -2.44
N THR A 499 23.94 -15.51 -1.68
CA THR A 499 25.19 -14.91 -1.23
C THR A 499 26.00 -15.91 -0.40
N LEU A 500 27.30 -15.98 -0.66
CA LEU A 500 28.23 -16.75 0.14
C LEU A 500 28.69 -15.88 1.31
N ALA A 501 28.40 -16.32 2.53
CA ALA A 501 28.84 -15.67 3.75
C ALA A 501 29.59 -16.68 4.60
N ASP A 502 30.84 -16.36 4.92
CA ASP A 502 31.66 -17.04 5.93
C ASP A 502 31.25 -16.52 7.30
N ILE A 503 30.62 -17.38 8.11
CA ILE A 503 30.05 -16.95 9.39
C ILE A 503 31.05 -17.22 10.51
N VAL A 504 31.72 -16.17 10.96
CA VAL A 504 32.61 -16.22 12.12
C VAL A 504 31.85 -15.84 13.39
N PRO A 505 31.87 -16.66 14.45
CA PRO A 505 31.17 -16.35 15.68
C PRO A 505 31.87 -15.24 16.48
N TYR A 506 31.07 -14.29 16.98
CA TYR A 506 31.52 -13.22 17.86
C TYR A 506 30.78 -13.28 19.20
N GLU A 507 31.54 -13.03 20.27
CA GLU A 507 30.95 -12.84 21.60
C GLU A 507 30.05 -11.59 21.62
N PRO A 508 29.04 -11.55 22.51
CA PRO A 508 28.24 -10.34 22.69
C PRO A 508 29.11 -9.13 23.03
N GLY A 509 28.65 -7.94 22.65
CA GLY A 509 29.26 -6.70 23.11
C GLY A 509 29.13 -6.52 24.63
N ASN A 510 29.49 -5.34 25.12
CA ASN A 510 29.36 -5.06 26.56
C ASN A 510 27.91 -5.25 27.04
N VAL A 511 27.72 -5.99 28.13
CA VAL A 511 26.39 -6.21 28.71
C VAL A 511 26.27 -5.47 30.03
N THR A 512 25.23 -4.65 30.14
CA THR A 512 24.93 -3.89 31.37
C THR A 512 23.63 -4.33 31.99
N TRP A 513 23.62 -4.47 33.31
CA TRP A 513 22.45 -4.83 34.10
C TRP A 513 21.84 -3.56 34.72
N SER A 514 20.53 -3.37 34.57
CA SER A 514 19.82 -2.21 35.12
C SER A 514 19.72 -2.20 36.65
N GLY A 515 20.04 -3.31 37.31
CA GLY A 515 19.77 -3.50 38.73
C GLY A 515 18.44 -4.23 38.95
N ASP A 516 18.34 -4.85 40.13
CA ASP A 516 17.11 -5.51 40.57
C ASP A 516 16.03 -4.48 40.99
N SER A 517 14.86 -4.63 40.41
CA SER A 517 13.72 -3.72 40.52
C SER A 517 12.49 -4.33 41.21
N ASP A 518 12.47 -5.63 41.53
CA ASP A 518 11.29 -6.25 42.16
C ASP A 518 11.23 -6.07 43.69
N GLY A 519 12.37 -5.79 44.33
CA GLY A 519 12.49 -5.55 45.77
C GLY A 519 12.13 -6.76 46.65
N ARG A 520 12.09 -7.97 46.10
CA ARG A 520 11.73 -9.22 46.77
C ARG A 520 12.94 -10.13 46.94
N ALA A 521 13.20 -10.50 48.19
CA ALA A 521 14.25 -11.43 48.55
C ALA A 521 14.15 -12.76 47.76
N GLY A 522 15.21 -13.11 47.02
CA GLY A 522 15.36 -14.35 46.29
C GLY A 522 14.79 -14.35 44.87
N THR A 523 14.28 -13.22 44.38
CA THR A 523 13.93 -13.02 42.96
C THR A 523 14.66 -11.81 42.40
N VAL A 524 14.83 -11.77 41.08
CA VAL A 524 15.41 -10.61 40.40
C VAL A 524 14.54 -10.21 39.22
N MET A 525 14.41 -8.91 39.02
CA MET A 525 13.74 -8.32 37.86
C MET A 525 14.51 -7.12 37.35
N GLY A 526 14.72 -7.04 36.05
CA GLY A 526 15.43 -5.92 35.42
C GLY A 526 15.83 -6.25 33.99
N ASP A 527 16.53 -5.32 33.38
CA ASP A 527 16.89 -5.36 31.97
C ASP A 527 18.40 -5.57 31.81
N LEU A 528 18.75 -6.49 30.91
CA LEU A 528 20.09 -6.63 30.37
C LEU A 528 20.14 -5.88 29.06
N MET A 529 20.95 -4.81 29.00
CA MET A 529 21.25 -4.12 27.76
C MET A 529 22.54 -4.70 27.19
N ILE A 530 22.45 -5.32 26.03
CA ILE A 530 23.56 -5.97 25.33
C ILE A 530 23.97 -5.07 24.17
N GLU A 531 25.16 -4.50 24.24
CA GLU A 531 25.75 -3.83 23.08
C GLU A 531 25.99 -4.84 21.95
N PRO A 532 25.88 -4.43 20.68
CA PRO A 532 26.06 -5.33 19.55
C PRO A 532 27.45 -5.98 19.56
N ALA A 533 27.51 -7.24 19.13
CA ALA A 533 28.77 -7.92 18.83
C ALA A 533 29.51 -7.20 17.68
N GLU A 534 30.80 -7.50 17.50
CA GLU A 534 31.59 -6.94 16.40
C GLU A 534 30.98 -7.23 15.02
N SER A 535 30.37 -8.42 14.87
CA SER A 535 29.47 -8.75 13.76
C SER A 535 28.34 -9.65 14.25
N GLU A 536 27.12 -9.33 13.84
CA GLU A 536 25.91 -10.12 14.11
C GLU A 536 25.47 -10.94 12.87
N LEU A 537 26.31 -11.00 11.83
CA LEU A 537 26.02 -11.77 10.62
C LEU A 537 25.81 -13.25 10.98
N GLY A 538 24.67 -13.82 10.56
CA GLY A 538 24.33 -15.22 10.84
C GLY A 538 23.88 -15.53 12.28
N MET A 539 23.88 -14.55 13.18
CA MET A 539 23.49 -14.74 14.58
C MET A 539 21.97 -14.97 14.69
N LYS A 540 21.58 -15.99 15.45
CA LYS A 540 20.17 -16.35 15.70
C LYS A 540 19.60 -15.63 16.92
N ALA A 541 20.37 -15.53 18.00
CA ALA A 541 19.95 -14.87 19.24
C ALA A 541 21.12 -14.55 20.17
N TYR A 542 20.90 -13.60 21.07
CA TYR A 542 21.58 -13.57 22.36
C TYR A 542 20.80 -14.44 23.35
N VAL A 543 21.49 -15.36 24.00
CA VAL A 543 20.91 -16.28 24.99
C VAL A 543 21.54 -16.02 26.35
N VAL A 544 20.69 -15.83 27.36
CA VAL A 544 21.08 -15.52 28.73
C VAL A 544 20.86 -16.75 29.58
N HIS A 545 21.89 -17.19 30.29
CA HIS A 545 21.86 -18.32 31.22
C HIS A 545 22.23 -17.88 32.63
N TRP A 546 21.76 -18.60 33.64
CA TRP A 546 22.34 -18.49 34.98
C TRP A 546 23.80 -18.92 34.98
N TYR A 547 24.63 -18.26 35.80
CA TYR A 547 26.06 -18.56 35.87
C TYR A 547 26.62 -18.48 37.29
N ASP A 548 27.11 -19.62 37.79
CA ASP A 548 27.74 -19.79 39.11
C ASP A 548 29.21 -20.26 39.00
N GLY A 549 29.80 -20.11 37.82
CA GLY A 549 31.06 -20.76 37.41
C GLY A 549 30.82 -21.88 36.40
N THR A 550 29.58 -22.35 36.26
CA THR A 550 29.13 -23.22 35.17
C THR A 550 27.87 -22.64 34.50
N LYS A 551 27.68 -22.95 33.21
CA LYS A 551 26.50 -22.52 32.44
C LYS A 551 25.26 -23.29 32.93
N GLY A 552 24.29 -22.55 33.48
CA GLY A 552 23.03 -23.07 34.02
C GLY A 552 21.85 -22.95 33.05
N GLU A 553 20.63 -22.94 33.60
CA GLU A 553 19.38 -22.84 32.82
C GLU A 553 19.28 -21.53 32.05
N GLU A 554 18.63 -21.56 30.88
CA GLU A 554 18.28 -20.37 30.09
C GLU A 554 17.22 -19.54 30.83
N VAL A 555 17.44 -18.22 30.88
CA VAL A 555 16.56 -17.25 31.56
C VAL A 555 16.03 -16.16 30.65
N GLY A 556 16.60 -16.04 29.45
CA GLY A 556 16.17 -15.06 28.46
C GLY A 556 16.80 -15.34 27.11
N ARG A 557 16.09 -14.98 26.05
CA ARG A 557 16.54 -15.10 24.66
C ARG A 557 15.95 -13.97 23.86
N GLN A 558 16.77 -13.31 23.06
CA GLN A 558 16.32 -12.23 22.19
C GLN A 558 17.11 -12.21 20.90
N ARG A 559 16.41 -11.98 19.77
CA ARG A 559 17.09 -11.74 18.50
C ARG A 559 17.77 -10.37 18.53
N PRO A 560 18.99 -10.24 17.98
CA PRO A 560 19.62 -8.95 17.84
C PRO A 560 18.72 -7.97 17.09
N ILE A 561 18.72 -6.71 17.52
CA ILE A 561 18.03 -5.63 16.78
C ILE A 561 18.72 -5.38 15.42
N GLY A 562 20.04 -5.59 15.35
CA GLY A 562 20.85 -5.34 14.17
C GLY A 562 21.25 -3.87 14.01
N ASN A 563 21.96 -3.56 12.92
CA ASN A 563 22.42 -2.22 12.55
C ASN A 563 23.28 -1.51 13.61
N GLY A 564 23.96 -2.27 14.47
CA GLY A 564 24.80 -1.73 15.53
C GLY A 564 24.01 -1.10 16.70
N LEU A 565 22.74 -1.46 16.87
CA LEU A 565 21.92 -1.02 18.00
C LEU A 565 21.96 -2.03 19.15
N PRO A 566 21.94 -1.56 20.41
CA PRO A 566 21.95 -2.44 21.58
C PRO A 566 20.62 -3.19 21.72
N THR A 567 20.70 -4.45 22.13
CA THR A 567 19.55 -5.35 22.28
C THR A 567 19.20 -5.51 23.77
N MET A 568 17.93 -5.32 24.11
CA MET A 568 17.43 -5.46 25.48
C MET A 568 16.85 -6.86 25.73
N VAL A 569 17.27 -7.52 26.82
CA VAL A 569 16.68 -8.77 27.31
C VAL A 569 16.11 -8.54 28.71
N LYS A 570 14.82 -8.80 28.90
CA LYS A 570 14.15 -8.62 30.20
C LYS A 570 14.21 -9.89 31.03
N LEU A 571 14.72 -9.79 32.26
CA LEU A 571 14.56 -10.81 33.29
C LEU A 571 13.24 -10.54 34.04
N GLY A 572 12.25 -11.40 33.81
CA GLY A 572 10.86 -11.18 34.21
C GLY A 572 10.56 -11.29 35.71
N TYR A 573 9.31 -10.96 36.08
CA TYR A 573 8.83 -10.95 37.47
C TYR A 573 8.84 -12.36 38.10
N GLY A 574 9.47 -12.49 39.27
CA GLY A 574 9.51 -13.76 40.02
C GLY A 574 10.58 -14.74 39.54
N THR A 575 11.53 -14.30 38.70
CA THR A 575 12.68 -15.11 38.31
C THR A 575 13.53 -15.36 39.55
N ARG A 576 13.50 -16.60 40.07
CA ARG A 576 14.23 -16.97 41.28
C ARG A 576 15.73 -16.87 41.00
N ALA A 577 16.46 -16.08 41.78
CA ALA A 577 17.91 -15.99 41.63
C ALA A 577 18.53 -17.35 41.95
N GLN A 578 18.98 -18.05 40.92
CA GLN A 578 19.65 -19.35 41.05
C GLN A 578 21.17 -19.21 41.16
N ALA A 579 21.72 -18.07 40.72
CA ALA A 579 23.14 -17.75 40.73
C ALA A 579 23.38 -16.25 40.98
N SER A 580 24.63 -15.88 41.27
CA SER A 580 25.04 -14.47 41.48
C SER A 580 25.48 -13.75 40.20
N ALA A 581 25.34 -14.39 39.06
CA ALA A 581 25.66 -13.83 37.75
C ALA A 581 24.82 -14.50 36.66
N VAL A 582 24.77 -13.85 35.50
CA VAL A 582 24.29 -14.45 34.25
C VAL A 582 25.44 -14.50 33.25
N LEU A 583 25.38 -15.48 32.37
CA LEU A 583 26.24 -15.60 31.20
C LEU A 583 25.39 -15.31 29.97
N VAL A 584 25.77 -14.29 29.20
CA VAL A 584 25.18 -13.98 27.90
C VAL A 584 26.07 -14.56 26.82
N VAL A 585 25.51 -15.40 25.96
CA VAL A 585 26.21 -16.03 24.82
C VAL A 585 25.51 -15.69 23.51
N SER A 586 26.27 -15.74 22.42
CA SER A 586 25.72 -15.67 21.07
C SER A 586 25.33 -17.07 20.57
N GLU A 587 24.21 -17.18 19.86
CA GLU A 587 23.74 -18.42 19.23
C GLU A 587 23.76 -18.31 17.70
N TYR A 588 24.27 -19.35 17.04
CA TYR A 588 24.35 -19.49 15.58
C TYR A 588 23.65 -20.78 15.13
N ALA A 589 23.65 -21.06 13.83
CA ALA A 589 23.01 -22.25 13.25
C ALA A 589 23.56 -23.58 13.80
N TRP A 590 24.84 -23.60 14.20
CA TRP A 590 25.50 -24.76 14.83
C TRP A 590 25.37 -24.80 16.36
N GLY A 591 24.70 -23.80 16.96
CA GLY A 591 24.43 -23.73 18.40
C GLY A 591 25.04 -22.51 19.09
N GLU A 592 25.00 -22.54 20.42
CA GLU A 592 25.51 -21.48 21.30
C GLU A 592 27.04 -21.52 21.42
N MET A 593 27.66 -20.34 21.48
CA MET A 593 29.08 -20.22 21.78
C MET A 593 29.40 -20.76 23.19
N GLU A 594 30.60 -21.33 23.34
CA GLU A 594 31.14 -21.71 24.65
C GLU A 594 31.53 -20.47 25.49
N GLY A 595 31.99 -19.40 24.82
CA GLY A 595 32.36 -18.11 25.41
C GLY A 595 31.21 -17.10 25.43
N GLY A 596 31.35 -16.07 26.27
CA GLY A 596 30.32 -15.04 26.44
C GLY A 596 30.61 -14.08 27.58
N VAL A 597 29.71 -13.12 27.79
CA VAL A 597 29.87 -12.06 28.77
C VAL A 597 29.18 -12.45 30.07
N VAL A 598 29.97 -12.53 31.15
CA VAL A 598 29.46 -12.78 32.50
C VAL A 598 29.13 -11.46 33.17
N VAL A 599 27.86 -11.29 33.55
CA VAL A 599 27.36 -10.10 34.23
C VAL A 599 26.95 -10.46 35.65
N PRO A 600 27.58 -9.88 36.69
CA PRO A 600 27.16 -10.11 38.05
C PRO A 600 25.76 -9.51 38.26
N ILE A 601 24.87 -10.28 38.88
CA ILE A 601 23.54 -9.83 39.26
C ILE A 601 23.47 -9.81 40.78
N GLU A 602 23.15 -8.66 41.35
CA GLU A 602 22.92 -8.51 42.77
C GLU A 602 21.41 -8.48 43.05
N ASP A 603 20.94 -9.45 43.85
CA ASP A 603 19.65 -9.36 44.54
C ASP A 603 19.73 -8.23 45.57
N SER A 604 18.71 -7.36 45.56
CA SER A 604 18.67 -6.11 46.34
C SER A 604 18.76 -6.31 47.87
N ASP A 605 18.66 -7.54 48.38
CA ASP A 605 18.91 -7.89 49.79
C ASP A 605 20.40 -7.89 50.21
N VAL A 606 21.34 -8.09 49.27
CA VAL A 606 22.79 -8.09 49.56
C VAL A 606 23.34 -6.66 49.75
N TYR A 607 22.82 -5.71 48.97
CA TYR A 607 23.18 -4.29 49.06
C TYR A 607 22.81 -3.68 50.43
N ARG A 608 21.61 -4.01 50.94
CA ARG A 608 21.15 -3.53 52.26
C ARG A 608 21.99 -4.06 53.42
N ARG A 609 22.53 -5.28 53.34
CA ARG A 609 23.41 -5.84 54.40
C ARG A 609 24.80 -5.20 54.41
N ARG A 610 25.40 -4.92 53.24
CA ARG A 610 26.71 -4.23 53.15
C ARG A 610 26.67 -2.80 53.71
N MET A 611 25.58 -2.06 53.48
CA MET A 611 25.38 -0.71 54.03
C MET A 611 25.25 -0.71 55.57
N ALA A 612 24.83 -1.82 56.18
CA ALA A 612 24.66 -1.92 57.63
C ALA A 612 25.97 -2.19 58.41
N GLU A 613 27.06 -2.57 57.73
CA GLU A 613 28.32 -3.02 58.37
C GLU A 613 29.48 -2.00 58.30
N ALA A 614 29.30 -0.81 57.69
CA ALA A 614 30.34 0.23 57.62
C ALA A 614 30.50 1.02 58.95
N PRO A 615 31.72 1.24 59.48
CA PRO A 615 31.93 1.93 60.76
C PRO A 615 31.79 3.47 60.65
N PRO A 616 31.34 4.17 61.72
CA PRO A 616 31.01 5.60 61.64
C PRO A 616 32.25 6.51 61.63
N ALA A 617 32.26 7.51 60.73
CA ALA A 617 33.30 8.54 60.66
C ALA A 617 33.13 9.65 61.72
N ALA A 618 34.28 10.18 62.16
CA ALA A 618 34.53 11.07 63.31
C ALA A 618 33.96 12.52 63.21
N PRO A 619 33.92 13.32 64.31
CA PRO A 619 33.13 14.55 64.38
C PRO A 619 33.81 15.78 63.76
N ARG A 620 32.98 16.66 63.19
CA ARG A 620 33.34 17.90 62.47
C ARG A 620 33.92 18.99 63.39
N VAL A 621 35.00 19.63 62.94
CA VAL A 621 35.56 20.87 63.53
C VAL A 621 35.49 22.05 62.54
N ALA A 622 34.92 23.14 63.05
CA ALA A 622 35.07 24.58 62.81
C ALA A 622 35.15 25.23 61.40
N LYS A 623 34.33 26.28 61.27
CA LYS A 623 34.04 27.25 60.18
C LYS A 623 35.23 28.09 59.66
N ARG A 624 35.09 28.54 58.39
CA ARG A 624 35.41 29.91 57.90
C ARG A 624 34.68 30.20 56.56
N PRO A 625 34.59 31.45 56.05
CA PRO A 625 33.45 32.36 56.30
C PRO A 625 32.62 32.73 55.04
N ARG A 626 31.51 33.42 55.34
CA ARG A 626 30.36 33.82 54.50
C ARG A 626 30.71 34.78 53.34
N ALA A 627 30.10 34.55 52.17
CA ALA A 627 29.91 35.54 51.10
C ALA A 627 28.39 35.85 50.96
N PRO A 628 28.00 37.03 50.43
CA PRO A 628 26.74 37.68 50.79
C PRO A 628 25.53 37.24 49.94
N GLU A 629 24.36 37.30 50.58
CA GLU A 629 23.02 37.12 50.00
C GLU A 629 22.71 38.13 48.88
N PRO A 630 21.88 37.71 47.93
CA PRO A 630 20.76 38.52 47.46
C PRO A 630 19.42 37.84 47.78
N GLN A 631 18.73 38.48 48.72
CA GLN A 631 17.29 38.73 48.84
C GLN A 631 16.26 37.73 48.31
N ALA A 632 15.62 37.09 49.30
CA ALA A 632 14.18 37.14 49.58
C ALA A 632 13.19 36.70 48.48
N GLY A 633 12.83 35.41 48.54
CA GLY A 633 11.65 34.83 47.93
C GLY A 633 11.54 33.34 48.22
N ALA A 634 11.72 32.93 49.47
CA ALA A 634 11.62 31.54 49.90
C ALA A 634 10.15 31.11 50.03
N GLU A 635 9.80 30.05 49.29
CA GLU A 635 9.01 28.84 49.62
C GLU A 635 7.86 28.93 50.65
N PRO A 636 6.70 28.26 50.46
CA PRO A 636 6.61 26.77 50.51
C PRO A 636 5.53 26.21 49.52
N TRP A 637 5.36 24.92 49.18
CA TRP A 637 5.03 23.72 49.97
C TRP A 637 5.34 22.45 49.14
N ILE A 638 6.10 21.49 49.68
CA ILE A 638 6.11 20.08 49.24
C ILE A 638 5.17 19.31 50.18
N ALA A 639 4.09 18.76 49.63
CA ALA A 639 3.32 17.68 50.24
C ALA A 639 3.33 16.49 49.29
N ARG A 640 3.84 15.36 49.77
CA ARG A 640 3.74 14.04 49.11
C ARG A 640 2.27 13.64 48.98
N PRO A 641 1.82 12.99 47.88
CA PRO A 641 0.64 12.16 47.92
C PRO A 641 1.05 10.68 48.03
N ALA A 642 0.69 10.08 49.15
CA ALA A 642 0.34 8.67 49.22
C ALA A 642 -1.15 8.55 48.87
N GLY A 643 -1.53 7.55 48.08
CA GLY A 643 -2.94 7.20 47.87
C GLY A 643 -3.18 6.49 46.55
N THR A 644 -3.71 5.28 46.64
CA THR A 644 -4.29 4.45 45.56
C THR A 644 -5.33 5.22 44.76
N THR A 645 -5.23 5.18 43.42
CA THR A 645 -6.25 5.69 42.50
C THR A 645 -7.52 4.85 42.62
N GLU A 646 -8.63 5.47 43.04
CA GLU A 646 -9.95 4.82 43.06
C GLU A 646 -10.82 5.45 41.96
N VAL A 647 -11.37 4.63 41.07
CA VAL A 647 -12.24 5.06 39.97
C VAL A 647 -13.69 5.10 40.47
N VAL A 648 -14.32 6.28 40.48
CA VAL A 648 -15.72 6.45 40.90
C VAL A 648 -16.61 6.77 39.70
N TRP A 649 -17.68 6.00 39.54
CA TRP A 649 -18.69 6.18 38.49
C TRP A 649 -19.91 6.94 39.02
N VAL A 650 -20.37 7.99 38.33
CA VAL A 650 -21.54 8.79 38.73
C VAL A 650 -22.52 8.92 37.56
N GLN A 651 -23.82 8.84 37.85
CA GLN A 651 -24.89 8.84 36.86
C GLN A 651 -25.62 10.19 36.87
N GLY A 652 -25.56 10.94 35.76
CA GLY A 652 -26.35 12.16 35.54
C GLY A 652 -25.76 13.45 36.13
N LEU A 653 -25.85 14.54 35.36
CA LEU A 653 -25.25 15.85 35.67
C LEU A 653 -25.98 16.65 36.77
N ASP A 654 -27.21 16.28 37.14
CA ASP A 654 -28.04 17.08 38.05
C ASP A 654 -27.89 16.76 39.56
N GLU A 655 -27.18 15.68 39.94
CA GLU A 655 -26.91 15.34 41.36
C GLU A 655 -25.55 15.84 41.90
N VAL A 656 -24.75 16.54 41.08
CA VAL A 656 -23.38 16.96 41.46
C VAL A 656 -23.35 18.02 42.56
N LEU A 657 -24.47 18.67 42.91
CA LEU A 657 -24.48 19.77 43.88
C LEU A 657 -24.80 19.38 45.34
N ALA A 658 -25.03 18.11 45.67
CA ALA A 658 -25.44 17.74 47.04
C ALA A 658 -24.40 16.97 47.88
N SER A 659 -23.32 16.43 47.29
CA SER A 659 -22.29 15.71 48.07
C SER A 659 -20.91 15.80 47.43
N ALA A 660 -20.31 16.99 47.42
CA ALA A 660 -18.91 17.17 47.02
C ALA A 660 -17.98 17.04 48.24
N PRO A 661 -16.88 16.26 48.18
CA PRO A 661 -15.68 16.57 48.94
C PRO A 661 -15.03 17.85 48.38
N ALA A 662 -14.22 18.52 49.19
CA ALA A 662 -13.70 19.87 48.94
C ALA A 662 -13.11 20.10 47.52
N PRO A 663 -13.12 21.34 47.00
CA PRO A 663 -12.77 21.64 45.61
C PRO A 663 -11.29 21.30 45.33
N GLY A 664 -11.04 20.38 44.40
CA GLY A 664 -9.67 20.07 43.93
C GLY A 664 -9.35 18.63 43.50
N SER A 665 -10.30 17.68 43.53
CA SER A 665 -10.00 16.25 43.30
C SER A 665 -10.37 15.66 41.94
N ILE A 666 -10.81 16.44 40.96
CA ILE A 666 -11.08 15.94 39.59
C ILE A 666 -10.07 16.61 38.65
N ARG A 667 -9.17 15.82 38.06
CA ARG A 667 -8.11 16.32 37.15
C ARG A 667 -8.47 16.21 35.67
N SER A 668 -9.42 15.35 35.28
CA SER A 668 -9.99 15.30 33.92
C SER A 668 -11.34 14.57 33.92
N ALA A 669 -12.20 14.91 32.96
CA ALA A 669 -13.43 14.19 32.67
C ALA A 669 -13.58 14.07 31.14
N VAL A 670 -13.88 12.87 30.64
CA VAL A 670 -14.09 12.60 29.21
C VAL A 670 -15.58 12.37 28.98
N THR A 671 -16.15 13.04 27.99
CA THR A 671 -17.54 12.84 27.55
C THR A 671 -17.52 12.13 26.19
N LEU A 672 -18.14 10.96 26.09
CA LEU A 672 -18.22 10.19 24.85
C LEU A 672 -19.58 10.43 24.16
N PRO A 673 -19.63 11.05 22.96
CA PRO A 673 -20.88 11.27 22.25
C PRO A 673 -21.38 9.95 21.63
N GLY A 674 -22.69 9.67 21.76
CA GLY A 674 -23.35 8.57 21.04
C GLY A 674 -23.46 7.23 21.76
N VAL A 675 -23.01 7.13 23.03
CA VAL A 675 -23.15 5.90 23.81
C VAL A 675 -24.34 5.99 24.77
N ASP A 676 -25.25 5.01 24.68
CA ASP A 676 -26.41 4.90 25.56
C ASP A 676 -25.96 4.54 26.99
N ALA A 677 -26.33 5.36 27.97
CA ALA A 677 -25.89 5.24 29.36
C ALA A 677 -26.30 3.90 30.02
N GLN A 678 -27.26 3.17 29.45
CA GLN A 678 -27.67 1.86 29.95
C GLN A 678 -26.74 0.70 29.56
N ALA A 679 -25.87 0.86 28.55
CA ALA A 679 -24.95 -0.19 28.13
C ALA A 679 -23.82 -0.46 29.15
N PHE A 680 -23.45 0.52 29.98
CA PHE A 680 -22.34 0.46 30.94
C PHE A 680 -22.69 -0.13 32.33
N VAL A 681 -23.90 -0.68 32.48
CA VAL A 681 -24.33 -1.39 33.68
C VAL A 681 -23.88 -2.86 33.67
N GLN A 682 -23.43 -3.37 32.52
CA GLN A 682 -22.98 -4.75 32.38
C GLN A 682 -21.52 -4.92 32.87
N PRO A 683 -21.23 -5.85 33.81
CA PRO A 683 -19.90 -6.05 34.39
C PRO A 683 -18.81 -6.39 33.36
N GLU A 684 -19.19 -7.07 32.28
CA GLU A 684 -18.30 -7.55 31.23
C GLU A 684 -17.73 -6.39 30.39
N VAL A 685 -18.53 -5.35 30.15
CA VAL A 685 -18.12 -4.14 29.40
C VAL A 685 -17.16 -3.29 30.25
N ARG A 686 -17.35 -3.24 31.56
CA ARG A 686 -16.43 -2.53 32.49
C ARG A 686 -15.08 -3.23 32.61
N ALA A 687 -15.07 -4.57 32.59
CA ALA A 687 -13.83 -5.35 32.62
C ALA A 687 -13.02 -5.21 31.32
N ALA A 688 -13.70 -5.14 30.16
CA ALA A 688 -13.04 -4.91 28.88
C ALA A 688 -12.39 -3.52 28.80
N PHE A 689 -13.06 -2.47 29.34
CA PHE A 689 -12.53 -1.11 29.29
C PHE A 689 -11.41 -0.83 30.30
N ALA A 690 -11.42 -1.52 31.45
CA ALA A 690 -10.35 -1.43 32.45
C ALA A 690 -9.09 -2.24 32.08
N ALA A 691 -9.17 -3.12 31.08
CA ALA A 691 -8.02 -3.85 30.53
C ALA A 691 -7.35 -3.11 29.36
N SER A 692 -8.00 -2.06 28.84
CA SER A 692 -7.52 -1.23 27.71
C SER A 692 -7.00 0.15 28.13
N VAL A 693 -6.95 0.44 29.43
CA VAL A 693 -6.33 1.62 30.05
C VAL A 693 -5.27 1.12 31.01
#